data_AF-A0A6M2BT92-F1
#
_entry.id   AF-A0A6M2BT92-F1
#
_cell.length_a   1.000
_cell.length_b   1.000
_cell.length_c   1.000
_cell.angle_alpha   90.00
_cell.angle_beta   90.00
_cell.angle_gamma   90.00
#
_symmetry.space_group_name_H-M   'P 1'
#
loop_
_entity.id
_entity.type
_entity.pdbx_description
1 polymer ?
#
loop_
_entity_poly.entity_id
_entity_poly.type
_entity_poly.pdbx_seq_one_letter_code
_entity_poly.pdbx_strand_id
1 'polypeptide(L)'
;MEAAESSGGLRRWQFGELVLDERTLELSLRGQVLRMHRKPLQVLLHLLQHADEVVTKDELAEACWPGRILSDTVLSTTIKRLRAVLGDDGQQIIKTVHGFGYRFVAPVSVELLAAEAPPRLALAPGDHPPLRPTWSLVERIGGGGSGEVWRVCQDRTGEQRVFKFAVDGAALRGLKREVTLYRVLHDSLGDHAHLLKVLDWNLERAPFFIETEYEALGSLLQWSQAQGGLLEVPRVQRLKMIAQCAELLASAHRVGVLHKDLKPSNVLVSGQAPDWQIRLGDFGSGGMLDAQRLHALGITRLGFTQTVAAFDTSGTPLYLAPEVLSGQPSTLQSDIYALGVMLYQAVVGDWSRPLAPGWERQVDDETLREDIAAAVDGDPARRLADAGELARRLRRLDERRNEREARKHAAAEQEEFQRRLERAELRRRWALALAAVLVLGIAAVLALYVQLLGSQQQRLAALGKARDEADISHQVTDYVVSLFDAASPEKSGGRLLEPRKLVDLGQSQIESRFRDRPQLRARMLGTVGALYCSLGVPDRCQADLEQALALQKGDPEADPLQTAELLGKLGRAYAGEARWADDERMQRQALAIYEARLNDTHDPRIAERLAALGDALQSEQKTTESIEVLERARKLARGADGKDRLESADVLGLLAQSYVLAGRTDDAIALAAQRSALVRTQVGADDLRYYDAQSDQAIVLMDAERYAEAEPIERAVLDGYLKVYSADSRQVLDVEGNLAVILDGENKDAESLKWMRAIVDASRRLGRTGDSEYATELVNLGELEETWGDYPSALEHLRGAYEIARRHDREDSVQVLTMRVSLARVLTRMGRAREALPLLQPELAGNLNGQIADLERGRRLLELAACYRDLGRPQLAAQTYDAAETHFRKTMPEFAMAKIAVLSGRARLALHEHRYGQALVMLQQLVDTDHAGEKSVSPGTLYDEVGEAQALLGLKRREEAVKLLAGIRGDVERELAPIHPARLALERILGTSAGTLRHG
;
A
#
# COMPACT_ATOMS: atom_id res chain seq x y z
N MET A 1 -20.42 1.20 45.75
CA MET A 1 -19.02 1.67 45.82
C MET A 1 -18.60 2.01 44.38
N GLU A 2 -19.40 2.86 43.75
CA GLU A 2 -19.58 2.89 42.28
C GLU A 2 -19.61 4.34 41.75
N ALA A 3 -18.99 5.26 42.49
CA ALA A 3 -19.00 6.69 42.17
C ALA A 3 -17.61 7.35 42.33
N ALA A 4 -16.52 6.57 42.23
CA ALA A 4 -15.15 7.09 42.39
C ALA A 4 -14.20 6.73 41.23
N GLU A 5 -14.63 6.02 40.20
CA GLU A 5 -13.73 5.50 39.15
C GLU A 5 -13.41 6.47 38.00
N SER A 6 -14.01 7.67 37.96
CA SER A 6 -13.75 8.65 36.88
C SER A 6 -12.73 9.75 37.21
N SER A 7 -12.00 9.65 38.33
CA SER A 7 -10.90 10.56 38.64
C SER A 7 -9.55 9.90 38.35
N GLY A 8 -8.89 10.33 37.28
CA GLY A 8 -7.57 9.87 36.84
C GLY A 8 -6.43 10.33 37.76
N GLY A 9 -6.43 9.88 39.01
CA GLY A 9 -5.30 10.02 39.93
C GLY A 9 -4.23 8.97 39.63
N LEU A 10 -2.95 9.37 39.65
CA LEU A 10 -1.81 8.45 39.57
C LEU A 10 -1.84 7.50 40.77
N ARG A 11 -1.61 6.20 40.55
CA ARG A 11 -1.71 5.19 41.60
C ARG A 11 -0.34 4.60 41.92
N ARG A 12 -0.19 4.11 43.14
CA ARG A 12 0.91 3.23 43.51
C ARG A 12 0.34 1.83 43.71
N TRP A 13 0.84 0.89 42.91
CA TRP A 13 0.37 -0.48 42.86
C TRP A 13 1.33 -1.35 43.68
N GLN A 14 0.83 -1.94 44.76
CA GLN A 14 1.60 -2.82 45.62
C GLN A 14 1.08 -4.26 45.51
N PHE A 15 1.98 -5.21 45.28
CA PHE A 15 1.67 -6.64 45.22
C PHE A 15 2.85 -7.42 45.83
N GLY A 16 2.57 -8.18 46.88
CA GLY A 16 3.64 -8.76 47.71
C GLY A 16 4.57 -7.69 48.29
N GLU A 17 5.87 -7.84 48.08
CA GLU A 17 6.91 -6.87 48.50
C GLU A 17 7.30 -5.87 47.39
N LEU A 18 6.63 -5.94 46.24
CA LEU A 18 6.90 -5.13 45.06
C LEU A 18 5.94 -3.96 44.98
N VAL A 19 6.47 -2.81 44.56
CA VAL A 19 5.73 -1.56 44.42
C VAL A 19 6.04 -0.95 43.06
N LEU A 20 5.02 -0.79 42.22
CA LEU A 20 5.08 -0.06 40.95
C LEU A 20 4.48 1.34 41.14
N ASP A 21 5.28 2.38 40.92
CA ASP A 21 4.86 3.77 41.00
C ASP A 21 4.49 4.30 39.61
N GLU A 22 3.20 4.59 39.37
CA GLU A 22 2.68 4.96 38.05
C GLU A 22 3.20 6.33 37.55
N ARG A 23 3.62 7.22 38.47
CA ARG A 23 4.17 8.54 38.12
C ARG A 23 5.55 8.42 37.47
N THR A 24 6.36 7.50 37.99
CA THR A 24 7.76 7.32 37.56
C THR A 24 7.93 6.14 36.62
N LEU A 25 6.93 5.25 36.56
CA LEU A 25 6.99 3.94 35.92
C LEU A 25 8.20 3.13 36.41
N GLU A 26 8.48 3.19 37.71
CA GLU A 26 9.57 2.44 38.37
C GLU A 26 8.99 1.33 39.24
N LEU A 27 9.57 0.13 39.12
CA LEU A 27 9.27 -1.02 39.97
C LEU A 27 10.33 -1.11 41.06
N SER A 28 9.92 -1.22 42.32
CA SER A 28 10.83 -1.35 43.46
C SER A 28 10.49 -2.56 44.32
N LEU A 29 11.52 -3.20 44.87
CA LEU A 29 11.40 -4.28 45.86
C LEU A 29 11.98 -3.77 47.17
N ARG A 30 11.19 -3.71 48.24
CA ARG A 30 11.60 -3.18 49.56
C ARG A 30 12.30 -1.80 49.47
N GLY A 31 11.85 -0.93 48.56
CA GLY A 31 12.40 0.41 48.34
C GLY A 31 13.64 0.49 47.43
N GLN A 32 14.13 -0.64 46.90
CA GLN A 32 15.21 -0.66 45.91
C GLN A 32 14.64 -0.78 44.49
N VAL A 33 14.97 0.17 43.61
CA VAL A 33 14.49 0.19 42.21
C VAL A 33 15.09 -0.97 41.42
N LEU A 34 14.23 -1.80 40.82
CA LEU A 34 14.62 -2.89 39.95
C LEU A 34 14.86 -2.35 38.53
N ARG A 35 16.07 -2.57 38.02
CA ARG A 35 16.46 -2.09 36.69
C ARG A 35 15.80 -2.94 35.61
N MET A 36 14.80 -2.38 34.93
CA MET A 36 14.04 -3.07 33.89
C MET A 36 13.80 -2.14 32.69
N HIS A 37 13.71 -2.73 31.49
CA HIS A 37 13.28 -1.97 30.31
C HIS A 37 11.85 -1.46 30.46
N ARG A 38 11.58 -0.30 29.88
CA ARG A 38 10.29 0.40 29.96
C ARG A 38 9.10 -0.44 29.45
N LYS A 39 9.33 -1.33 28.47
CA LYS A 39 8.25 -2.07 27.79
C LYS A 39 7.63 -3.17 28.65
N PRO A 40 8.41 -4.06 29.30
CA PRO A 40 7.87 -4.93 30.34
C PRO A 40 7.12 -4.17 31.46
N LEU A 41 7.58 -2.99 31.88
CA LEU A 41 6.89 -2.19 32.91
C LEU A 41 5.51 -1.68 32.45
N GLN A 42 5.35 -1.36 31.16
CA GLN A 42 4.04 -1.02 30.57
C GLN A 42 3.09 -2.22 30.55
N VAL A 43 3.60 -3.39 30.18
CA VAL A 43 2.84 -4.66 30.20
C VAL A 43 2.39 -4.98 31.63
N LEU A 44 3.27 -4.83 32.61
CA LEU A 44 2.95 -5.04 34.02
C LEU A 44 1.89 -4.04 34.52
N LEU A 45 2.01 -2.76 34.18
CA LEU A 45 1.02 -1.75 34.55
C LEU A 45 -0.36 -2.08 33.98
N HIS A 46 -0.42 -2.50 32.71
CA HIS A 46 -1.69 -2.87 32.08
C HIS A 46 -2.30 -4.12 32.74
N LEU A 47 -1.49 -5.14 33.04
CA LEU A 47 -1.94 -6.32 33.78
C LEU A 47 -2.41 -6.00 35.21
N LEU A 48 -1.84 -4.98 35.86
CA LEU A 48 -2.26 -4.52 37.19
C LEU A 48 -3.57 -3.72 37.14
N GLN A 49 -3.78 -2.92 36.09
CA GLN A 49 -5.04 -2.20 35.85
C GLN A 49 -6.22 -3.14 35.61
N HIS A 50 -5.93 -4.32 35.06
CA HIS A 50 -6.87 -5.42 34.80
C HIS A 50 -6.59 -6.63 35.73
N ALA A 51 -6.18 -6.37 36.97
CA ALA A 51 -5.91 -7.43 37.94
C ALA A 51 -7.16 -8.30 38.12
N ASP A 52 -6.97 -9.62 38.22
CA ASP A 52 -8.03 -10.64 38.22
C ASP A 52 -8.83 -10.85 36.93
N GLU A 53 -8.55 -10.11 35.87
CA GLU A 53 -9.13 -10.33 34.53
C GLU A 53 -8.14 -11.05 33.60
N VAL A 54 -8.67 -11.75 32.59
CA VAL A 54 -7.83 -12.31 31.52
C VAL A 54 -7.66 -11.22 30.48
N VAL A 55 -6.44 -10.71 30.34
CA VAL A 55 -6.08 -9.75 29.28
C VAL A 55 -5.58 -10.54 28.09
N THR A 56 -6.21 -10.34 26.94
CA THR A 56 -5.89 -11.03 25.71
C THR A 56 -4.52 -10.61 25.16
N LYS A 57 -3.95 -11.42 24.27
CA LYS A 57 -2.70 -11.06 23.59
C LYS A 57 -2.86 -9.80 22.74
N ASP A 58 -4.01 -9.63 22.10
CA ASP A 58 -4.31 -8.48 21.25
C ASP A 58 -4.50 -7.21 22.07
N GLU A 59 -5.17 -7.27 23.21
CA GLU A 59 -5.29 -6.13 24.14
C GLU A 59 -3.91 -5.70 24.68
N LEU A 60 -3.05 -6.66 25.04
CA LEU A 60 -1.67 -6.35 25.45
C LEU A 60 -0.84 -5.78 24.30
N ALA A 61 -1.02 -6.30 23.08
CA ALA A 61 -0.36 -5.81 21.88
C ALA A 61 -0.81 -4.37 21.56
N GLU A 62 -2.11 -4.08 21.64
CA GLU A 62 -2.68 -2.77 21.36
C GLU A 62 -2.31 -1.75 22.43
N ALA A 63 -2.45 -2.10 23.71
CA ALA A 63 -2.17 -1.20 24.83
C ALA A 63 -0.68 -0.88 24.96
N CYS A 64 0.18 -1.89 24.76
CA CYS A 64 1.62 -1.70 24.93
C CYS A 64 2.32 -1.39 23.61
N TRP A 65 1.92 -1.91 22.45
CA TRP A 65 2.56 -1.69 21.14
C TRP A 65 1.56 -1.21 20.06
N PRO A 66 0.94 -0.04 20.23
CA PRO A 66 -0.12 0.43 19.34
C PRO A 66 0.37 0.55 17.89
N GLY A 67 -0.40 0.00 16.96
CA GLY A 67 -0.15 0.08 15.51
C GLY A 67 0.99 -0.82 15.00
N ARG A 68 1.37 -1.86 15.74
CA ARG A 68 2.39 -2.84 15.31
C ARG A 68 1.81 -4.24 15.30
N ILE A 69 1.97 -4.96 14.19
CA ILE A 69 1.72 -6.40 14.13
C ILE A 69 2.88 -7.08 14.86
N LEU A 70 2.57 -7.76 15.97
CA LEU A 70 3.56 -8.46 16.78
C LEU A 70 3.51 -9.95 16.50
N SER A 71 4.67 -10.57 16.35
CA SER A 71 4.74 -12.02 16.47
C SER A 71 4.46 -12.45 17.91
N ASP A 72 3.80 -13.60 18.07
CA ASP A 72 3.50 -14.23 19.36
C ASP A 72 4.75 -14.36 20.28
N THR A 73 5.93 -14.39 19.66
CA THR A 73 7.25 -14.48 20.30
C THR A 73 7.63 -13.21 21.08
N VAL A 74 7.22 -12.01 20.64
CA VAL A 74 7.60 -10.75 21.31
C VAL A 74 6.88 -10.59 22.64
N LEU A 75 5.57 -10.86 22.67
CA LEU A 75 4.76 -10.77 23.88
C LEU A 75 5.16 -11.85 24.89
N SER A 76 5.34 -13.09 24.42
CA SER A 76 5.79 -14.21 25.26
C SER A 76 7.19 -13.99 25.84
N THR A 77 8.13 -13.44 25.07
CA THR A 77 9.47 -13.06 25.56
C THR A 77 9.41 -11.92 26.57
N THR A 78 8.51 -10.96 26.37
CA THR A 78 8.29 -9.84 27.30
C THR A 78 7.73 -10.33 28.64
N ILE A 79 6.73 -11.21 28.62
CA ILE A 79 6.19 -11.85 29.83
C ILE A 79 7.24 -12.72 30.52
N LYS A 80 8.05 -13.47 29.76
CA LYS A 80 9.15 -14.29 30.31
C LYS A 80 10.19 -13.43 31.06
N ARG A 81 10.60 -12.30 30.48
CA ARG A 81 11.50 -11.33 31.12
C ARG A 81 10.87 -10.72 32.37
N LEU A 82 9.58 -10.42 32.32
CA LEU A 82 8.86 -9.89 33.46
C LEU A 82 8.83 -10.90 34.62
N ARG A 83 8.46 -12.16 34.35
CA ARG A 83 8.47 -13.24 35.35
C ARG A 83 9.85 -13.44 35.97
N ALA A 84 10.91 -13.40 35.17
CA ALA A 84 12.29 -13.54 35.65
C ALA A 84 12.68 -12.44 36.66
N VAL A 85 12.24 -11.20 36.44
CA VAL A 85 12.52 -10.09 37.37
C VAL A 85 11.59 -10.09 38.59
N LEU A 86 10.35 -10.57 38.43
CA LEU A 86 9.39 -10.73 39.53
C LEU A 86 9.67 -11.97 40.40
N GLY A 87 10.56 -12.88 39.97
CA GLY A 87 10.76 -14.18 40.62
C GLY A 87 9.56 -15.12 40.47
N ASP A 88 8.78 -14.97 39.40
CA ASP A 88 7.50 -15.65 39.16
C ASP A 88 7.65 -16.93 38.30
N ASP A 89 8.59 -17.80 38.66
CA ASP A 89 8.85 -19.05 37.93
C ASP A 89 7.67 -20.04 38.03
N GLY A 90 6.87 -19.91 39.09
CA GLY A 90 5.69 -20.74 39.36
C GLY A 90 4.36 -20.20 38.81
N GLN A 91 4.35 -19.09 38.05
CA GLN A 91 3.14 -18.42 37.56
C GLN A 91 2.11 -18.08 38.66
N GLN A 92 2.59 -17.70 39.83
CA GLN A 92 1.82 -17.29 40.99
C GLN A 92 1.48 -15.79 40.99
N ILE A 93 2.12 -14.99 40.12
CA ILE A 93 1.85 -13.56 39.95
C ILE A 93 1.16 -13.30 38.60
N ILE A 94 1.70 -13.83 37.50
CA ILE A 94 1.10 -13.75 36.17
C ILE A 94 0.89 -15.16 35.65
N LYS A 95 -0.37 -15.53 35.46
CA LYS A 95 -0.78 -16.83 34.96
C LYS A 95 -1.04 -16.78 33.47
N THR A 96 -0.48 -17.74 32.71
CA THR A 96 -0.81 -17.90 31.29
C THR A 96 -2.14 -18.63 31.15
N VAL A 97 -3.05 -18.06 30.36
CA VAL A 97 -4.32 -18.67 29.97
C VAL A 97 -4.20 -19.13 28.52
N HIS A 98 -4.00 -20.42 28.31
CA HIS A 98 -3.75 -20.99 26.98
C HIS A 98 -4.87 -20.65 26.00
N GLY A 99 -4.49 -20.13 24.82
CA GLY A 99 -5.42 -19.73 23.76
C GLY A 99 -6.00 -18.32 23.88
N PHE A 100 -5.82 -17.61 25.01
CA PHE A 100 -6.46 -16.31 25.24
C PHE A 100 -5.48 -15.21 25.61
N GLY A 101 -4.60 -15.41 26.59
CA GLY A 101 -3.69 -14.35 27.04
C GLY A 101 -3.09 -14.57 28.42
N TYR A 102 -3.02 -13.51 29.23
CA TYR A 102 -2.38 -13.51 30.54
C TYR A 102 -3.27 -12.88 31.59
N ARG A 103 -3.24 -13.42 32.81
CA ARG A 103 -4.00 -12.91 33.96
C ARG A 103 -3.06 -12.61 35.12
N PHE A 104 -3.20 -11.43 35.73
CA PHE A 104 -2.54 -11.12 36.98
C PHE A 104 -3.35 -11.72 38.14
N VAL A 105 -2.72 -12.58 38.96
CA VAL A 105 -3.39 -13.39 39.99
C VAL A 105 -2.90 -13.13 41.41
N ALA A 106 -1.82 -12.35 41.59
CA ALA A 106 -1.36 -11.98 42.92
C ALA A 106 -2.26 -10.89 43.54
N PRO A 107 -2.49 -10.89 44.88
CA PRO A 107 -3.24 -9.85 45.56
C PRO A 107 -2.60 -8.47 45.34
N VAL A 108 -3.40 -7.50 44.88
CA VAL A 108 -2.98 -6.13 44.61
C VAL A 108 -3.65 -5.17 45.59
N SER A 109 -2.87 -4.29 46.21
CA SER A 109 -3.35 -3.13 46.97
C SER A 109 -2.97 -1.85 46.23
N VAL A 110 -3.94 -0.94 46.09
CA VAL A 110 -3.78 0.32 45.35
C VAL A 110 -3.80 1.48 46.34
N GLU A 111 -2.71 2.24 46.39
CA GLU A 111 -2.66 3.52 47.09
C GLU A 111 -2.93 4.64 46.07
N LEU A 112 -4.02 5.38 46.26
CA LEU A 112 -4.29 6.60 45.50
C LEU A 112 -3.32 7.69 45.94
N LEU A 113 -2.39 8.06 45.06
CA LEU A 113 -1.48 9.18 45.36
C LEU A 113 -2.33 10.45 45.33
N ALA A 114 -2.35 11.17 46.46
CA ALA A 114 -3.03 12.47 46.53
C ALA A 114 -2.47 13.37 45.42
N ALA A 115 -3.35 13.82 44.53
CA ALA A 115 -2.98 14.79 43.50
C ALA A 115 -2.54 16.08 44.21
N GLU A 116 -1.27 16.45 44.10
CA GLU A 116 -0.92 17.86 44.22
C GLU A 116 -1.75 18.61 43.18
N ALA A 117 -2.56 19.58 43.62
CA ALA A 117 -3.30 20.43 42.71
C ALA A 117 -2.30 21.06 41.71
N PRO A 118 -2.60 21.07 40.40
CA PRO A 118 -1.70 21.69 39.44
C PRO A 118 -1.44 23.14 39.84
N PRO A 119 -0.21 23.66 39.67
CA PRO A 119 0.11 25.03 40.02
C PRO A 119 -0.84 25.97 39.26
N ARG A 120 -1.78 26.60 39.97
CA ARG A 120 -2.68 27.59 39.37
C ARG A 120 -1.92 28.89 39.21
N LEU A 121 -2.06 29.51 38.04
CA LEU A 121 -1.72 30.92 37.86
C LEU A 121 -2.70 31.73 38.69
N ALA A 122 -2.26 32.25 39.83
CA ALA A 122 -3.07 33.14 40.68
C ALA A 122 -3.08 34.58 40.12
N LEU A 123 -3.32 34.72 38.81
CA LEU A 123 -3.35 36.01 38.12
C LEU A 123 -4.70 36.70 38.32
N ALA A 124 -4.69 37.99 38.63
CA ALA A 124 -5.86 38.83 38.82
C ALA A 124 -5.85 40.05 37.89
N PRO A 125 -7.01 40.67 37.60
CA PRO A 125 -7.05 41.95 36.93
C PRO A 125 -6.20 42.99 37.67
N GLY A 126 -5.36 43.72 36.94
CA GLY A 126 -4.39 44.68 37.47
C GLY A 126 -2.99 44.11 37.70
N ASP A 127 -2.82 42.79 37.70
CA ASP A 127 -1.48 42.18 37.75
C ASP A 127 -0.73 42.36 36.43
N HIS A 128 0.61 42.33 36.49
CA HIS A 128 1.44 42.39 35.28
C HIS A 128 1.72 40.97 34.74
N PRO A 129 1.58 40.74 33.42
CA PRO A 129 1.99 39.48 32.82
C PRO A 129 3.49 39.22 33.08
N PRO A 130 3.88 37.98 33.44
CA PRO A 130 5.27 37.59 33.63
C PRO A 130 6.15 37.99 32.43
N LEU A 131 7.33 38.57 32.70
CA LEU A 131 8.27 39.12 31.70
C LEU A 131 7.76 40.35 30.91
N ARG A 132 6.62 40.95 31.31
CA ARG A 132 6.01 42.12 30.67
C ARG A 132 5.54 43.15 31.70
N PRO A 133 6.46 43.83 32.41
CA PRO A 133 6.12 44.74 33.51
C PRO A 133 5.39 46.03 33.10
N THR A 134 5.31 46.34 31.80
CA THR A 134 4.62 47.52 31.25
C THR A 134 3.22 47.22 30.72
N TRP A 135 2.74 46.01 30.97
CA TRP A 135 1.44 45.52 30.55
C TRP A 135 0.64 45.14 31.79
N SER A 136 -0.65 45.41 31.78
CA SER A 136 -1.56 45.07 32.88
C SER A 136 -2.65 44.13 32.38
N LEU A 137 -2.93 43.09 33.16
CA LEU A 137 -4.03 42.15 32.92
C LEU A 137 -5.36 42.88 33.11
N VAL A 138 -6.20 42.92 32.08
CA VAL A 138 -7.48 43.64 32.10
C VAL A 138 -8.60 42.69 32.51
N GLU A 139 -8.76 41.60 31.76
CA GLU A 139 -9.80 40.62 32.01
C GLU A 139 -9.40 39.26 31.46
N ARG A 140 -9.90 38.21 32.11
CA ARG A 140 -9.75 36.84 31.64
C ARG A 140 -10.78 36.57 30.55
N ILE A 141 -10.33 36.33 29.33
CA ILE A 141 -11.18 36.09 28.15
C ILE A 141 -11.41 34.60 27.87
N GLY A 142 -10.66 33.71 28.51
CA GLY A 142 -10.84 32.25 28.41
C GLY A 142 -9.93 31.43 29.34
N GLY A 143 -10.07 30.11 29.34
CA GLY A 143 -9.16 29.16 30.01
C GLY A 143 -9.80 28.19 31.00
N GLY A 144 -9.27 26.96 31.04
CA GLY A 144 -9.68 25.85 31.91
C GLY A 144 -8.54 25.33 32.80
N GLY A 145 -8.60 24.07 33.27
CA GLY A 145 -7.68 23.51 34.28
C GLY A 145 -6.19 23.40 33.88
N SER A 146 -5.84 23.63 32.62
CA SER A 146 -4.47 23.49 32.07
C SER A 146 -3.88 24.78 31.47
N GLY A 147 -4.59 25.92 31.50
CA GLY A 147 -4.08 27.21 31.00
C GLY A 147 -5.10 28.36 31.04
N GLU A 148 -4.63 29.62 31.07
CA GLU A 148 -5.45 30.83 31.17
C GLU A 148 -5.24 31.78 29.99
N VAL A 149 -6.32 32.40 29.48
CA VAL A 149 -6.25 33.39 28.39
C VAL A 149 -6.72 34.75 28.89
N TRP A 150 -5.88 35.76 28.73
CA TRP A 150 -6.09 37.09 29.28
C TRP A 150 -5.98 38.17 28.20
N ARG A 151 -6.88 39.15 28.24
CA ARG A 151 -6.69 40.43 27.57
C ARG A 151 -5.80 41.30 28.45
N VAL A 152 -4.76 41.87 27.85
CA VAL A 152 -3.83 42.79 28.50
C VAL A 152 -3.85 44.15 27.82
N CYS A 153 -3.47 45.19 28.56
CA CYS A 153 -3.35 46.56 28.06
C CYS A 153 -1.96 47.10 28.41
N GLN A 154 -1.31 47.80 27.48
CA GLN A 154 -0.06 48.48 27.74
C GLN A 154 -0.31 49.81 28.44
N ASP A 155 0.33 50.01 29.60
CA ASP A 155 -0.01 51.11 30.52
C ASP A 155 0.17 52.52 29.92
N ARG A 156 1.08 52.69 28.95
CA ARG A 156 1.39 53.98 28.32
C ARG A 156 0.63 54.28 27.04
N THR A 157 0.43 53.28 26.18
CA THR A 157 -0.11 53.49 24.83
C THR A 157 -1.59 53.12 24.74
N GLY A 158 -2.10 52.35 25.70
CA GLY A 158 -3.43 51.75 25.63
C GLY A 158 -3.53 50.60 24.63
N GLU A 159 -2.42 50.15 24.04
CA GLU A 159 -2.40 49.01 23.12
C GLU A 159 -2.90 47.74 23.82
N GLN A 160 -3.76 46.97 23.15
CA GLN A 160 -4.35 45.75 23.70
C GLN A 160 -3.83 44.49 23.00
N ARG A 161 -3.56 43.45 23.78
CA ARG A 161 -3.06 42.15 23.30
C ARG A 161 -3.71 41.00 24.06
N VAL A 162 -3.51 39.78 23.58
CA VAL A 162 -3.98 38.55 24.23
C VAL A 162 -2.81 37.68 24.65
N PHE A 163 -2.83 37.21 25.90
CA PHE A 163 -1.84 36.30 26.46
C PHE A 163 -2.49 34.97 26.78
N LYS A 164 -1.99 33.89 26.19
CA LYS A 164 -2.40 32.51 26.46
C LYS A 164 -1.31 31.82 27.27
N PHE A 165 -1.57 31.55 28.54
CA PHE A 165 -0.62 30.96 29.48
C PHE A 165 -0.77 29.44 29.60
N ALA A 166 0.35 28.76 29.85
CA ALA A 166 0.42 27.36 30.19
C ALA A 166 1.32 27.13 31.43
N VAL A 167 0.89 26.22 32.30
CA VAL A 167 1.58 25.86 33.55
C VAL A 167 2.09 24.43 33.59
N ASP A 168 1.53 23.56 32.76
CA ASP A 168 1.89 22.14 32.69
C ASP A 168 2.53 21.75 31.35
N GLY A 169 3.15 20.57 31.33
CA GLY A 169 3.86 20.08 30.16
C GLY A 169 2.95 19.76 28.96
N ALA A 170 1.65 19.51 29.16
CA ALA A 170 0.71 19.21 28.09
C ALA A 170 0.25 20.50 27.38
N ALA A 171 -0.13 21.51 28.15
CA ALA A 171 -0.46 22.84 27.64
C ALA A 171 0.75 23.51 26.98
N LEU A 172 1.97 23.33 27.51
CA LEU A 172 3.20 23.79 26.85
C LEU A 172 3.42 23.14 25.48
N ARG A 173 3.07 21.85 25.31
CA ARG A 173 3.14 21.20 23.98
C ARG A 173 2.15 21.84 23.01
N GLY A 174 0.94 22.16 23.47
CA GLY A 174 -0.05 22.92 22.68
C GLY A 174 0.49 24.28 22.23
N LEU A 175 1.08 25.07 23.15
CA LEU A 175 1.69 26.36 22.81
C LEU A 175 2.86 26.20 21.82
N LYS A 176 3.74 25.22 22.02
CA LYS A 176 4.85 24.93 21.09
C LYS A 176 4.35 24.59 19.68
N ARG A 177 3.27 23.80 19.58
CA ARG A 177 2.62 23.46 18.30
C ARG A 177 2.03 24.69 17.64
N GLU A 178 1.30 25.51 18.39
CA GLU A 178 0.66 26.74 17.90
C GLU A 178 1.69 27.72 17.31
N VAL A 179 2.79 27.99 18.03
CA VAL A 179 3.90 28.83 17.53
C VAL A 179 4.54 28.22 16.29
N THR A 180 4.75 26.90 16.27
CA THR A 180 5.38 26.22 15.13
C THR A 180 4.51 26.29 13.88
N LEU A 181 3.21 26.02 14.00
CA LEU A 181 2.27 26.08 12.90
C LEU A 181 2.05 27.51 12.40
N TYR A 182 1.98 28.48 13.31
CA TYR A 182 1.94 29.90 12.93
C TYR A 182 3.14 30.28 12.06
N ARG A 183 4.37 29.91 12.45
CA ARG A 183 5.57 30.19 11.67
C ARG A 183 5.52 29.57 10.28
N VAL A 184 5.14 28.29 10.19
CA VAL A 184 5.00 27.60 8.90
C VAL A 184 3.98 28.27 7.99
N LEU A 185 2.81 28.64 8.53
CA LEU A 185 1.75 29.31 7.79
C LEU A 185 2.17 30.72 7.37
N HIS A 186 2.78 31.48 8.27
CA HIS A 186 3.24 32.84 8.01
C HIS A 186 4.36 32.87 6.95
N ASP A 187 5.37 32.02 7.08
CA ASP A 187 6.48 31.93 6.12
C ASP A 187 6.01 31.48 4.72
N SER A 188 4.97 30.65 4.65
CA SER A 188 4.47 30.09 3.38
C SER A 188 3.43 30.97 2.68
N LEU A 189 2.59 31.68 3.44
CA LEU A 189 1.46 32.45 2.91
C LEU A 189 1.67 33.98 2.96
N GLY A 190 2.66 34.45 3.72
CA GLY A 190 2.99 35.86 3.90
C GLY A 190 1.98 36.65 4.73
N ASP A 191 2.22 37.96 4.86
CA ASP A 191 1.41 38.90 5.66
C ASP A 191 -0.03 39.11 5.14
N HIS A 192 -0.34 38.67 3.93
CA HIS A 192 -1.67 38.78 3.31
C HIS A 192 -2.61 37.62 3.70
N ALA A 193 -2.09 36.57 4.34
CA ALA A 193 -2.92 35.54 4.93
C ALA A 193 -3.58 36.13 6.17
N HIS A 194 -4.89 36.37 6.12
CA HIS A 194 -5.70 36.89 7.24
C HIS A 194 -5.73 35.88 8.42
N LEU A 195 -4.58 35.62 9.03
CA LEU A 195 -4.35 34.77 10.19
C LEU A 195 -4.18 35.65 11.43
N LEU A 196 -4.56 35.14 12.60
CA LEU A 196 -4.25 35.83 13.85
C LEU A 196 -2.72 35.90 14.02
N LYS A 197 -2.17 37.10 14.19
CA LYS A 197 -0.72 37.28 14.33
C LYS A 197 -0.26 36.91 15.74
N VAL A 198 0.72 36.02 15.82
CA VAL A 198 1.50 35.78 17.03
C VAL A 198 2.62 36.82 17.07
N LEU A 199 2.61 37.65 18.12
CA LEU A 199 3.51 38.78 18.28
C LEU A 199 4.80 38.38 19.02
N ASP A 200 4.68 37.57 20.07
CA ASP A 200 5.82 37.06 20.85
C ASP A 200 5.41 35.80 21.65
N TRP A 201 6.37 35.12 22.30
CA TRP A 201 6.12 33.98 23.17
C TRP A 201 7.24 33.76 24.20
N ASN A 202 6.91 33.10 25.31
CA ASN A 202 7.87 32.54 26.25
C ASN A 202 7.62 31.04 26.41
N LEU A 203 8.51 30.21 25.86
CA LEU A 203 8.39 28.74 25.91
C LEU A 203 9.52 28.07 26.72
N GLU A 204 10.41 28.87 27.31
CA GLU A 204 11.63 28.39 27.98
C GLU A 204 11.43 28.18 29.48
N ARG A 205 10.71 29.09 30.14
CA ARG A 205 10.50 29.05 31.60
C ARG A 205 9.05 29.30 31.93
N ALA A 206 8.54 28.54 32.91
CA ALA A 206 7.20 28.76 33.41
C ALA A 206 7.08 30.15 34.11
N PRO A 207 5.94 30.83 33.98
CA PRO A 207 4.79 30.43 33.18
C PRO A 207 5.01 30.67 31.69
N PHE A 208 4.69 29.65 30.89
CA PHE A 208 4.84 29.71 29.44
C PHE A 208 3.69 30.52 28.86
N PHE A 209 3.93 31.28 27.80
CA PHE A 209 2.84 32.00 27.13
C PHE A 209 3.08 32.22 25.64
N ILE A 210 1.98 32.48 24.94
CA ILE A 210 1.96 33.09 23.61
C ILE A 210 1.24 34.43 23.71
N GLU A 211 1.78 35.43 23.03
CA GLU A 211 1.25 36.78 22.90
C GLU A 211 0.72 36.99 21.47
N THR A 212 -0.55 37.38 21.32
CA THR A 212 -1.19 37.62 20.01
C THR A 212 -1.87 38.98 19.94
N GLU A 213 -2.23 39.41 18.73
CA GLU A 213 -3.11 40.56 18.53
C GLU A 213 -4.47 40.36 19.25
N TYR A 214 -5.06 41.45 19.70
CA TYR A 214 -6.42 41.46 20.25
C TYR A 214 -7.42 41.91 19.17
N GLU A 215 -8.44 41.09 18.92
CA GLU A 215 -9.56 41.44 18.04
C GLU A 215 -10.76 41.91 18.86
N ALA A 216 -11.09 43.20 18.75
CA ALA A 216 -12.10 43.85 19.59
C ALA A 216 -13.52 43.31 19.41
N LEU A 217 -13.82 42.75 18.23
CA LEU A 217 -15.13 42.15 17.93
C LEU A 217 -15.25 40.71 18.43
N GLY A 218 -14.14 40.12 18.87
CA GLY A 218 -14.08 38.76 19.39
C GLY A 218 -14.25 37.68 18.32
N SER A 219 -14.55 36.47 18.80
CA SER A 219 -14.85 35.32 17.94
C SER A 219 -16.16 35.47 17.18
N LEU A 220 -16.34 34.69 16.10
CA LEU A 220 -17.56 34.67 15.30
C LEU A 220 -18.80 34.39 16.15
N LEU A 221 -18.64 33.55 17.19
CA LEU A 221 -19.65 33.32 18.21
C LEU A 221 -20.00 34.59 18.98
N GLN A 222 -19.01 35.23 19.61
CA GLN A 222 -19.19 36.45 20.42
C GLN A 222 -19.70 37.63 19.59
N TRP A 223 -19.14 37.83 18.40
CA TRP A 223 -19.58 38.85 17.45
C TRP A 223 -21.05 38.65 17.09
N SER A 224 -21.47 37.44 16.74
CA SER A 224 -22.87 37.18 16.38
C SER A 224 -23.83 37.39 17.55
N GLN A 225 -23.40 37.09 18.79
CA GLN A 225 -24.17 37.38 19.99
C GLN A 225 -24.30 38.89 20.22
N ALA A 226 -23.24 39.66 19.99
CA ALA A 226 -23.24 41.12 20.08
C ALA A 226 -24.15 41.78 19.03
N GLN A 227 -24.40 41.13 17.88
CA GLN A 227 -25.38 41.57 16.89
C GLN A 227 -26.84 41.25 17.28
N GLY A 228 -27.09 40.65 18.45
CA GLY A 228 -28.43 40.20 18.87
C GLY A 228 -28.74 38.74 18.53
N GLY A 229 -27.74 38.00 18.02
CA GLY A 229 -27.87 36.61 17.59
C GLY A 229 -27.64 36.44 16.08
N LEU A 230 -27.40 35.20 15.65
CA LEU A 230 -27.03 34.92 14.27
C LEU A 230 -28.18 35.15 13.27
N LEU A 231 -29.44 35.10 13.70
CA LEU A 231 -30.60 35.40 12.84
C LEU A 231 -30.72 36.89 12.47
N GLU A 232 -30.23 37.79 13.33
CA GLU A 232 -30.22 39.24 13.07
C GLU A 232 -29.17 39.63 12.01
N VAL A 233 -28.19 38.75 11.79
CA VAL A 233 -27.20 38.93 10.72
C VAL A 233 -27.79 38.42 9.39
N PRO A 234 -27.84 39.25 8.32
CA PRO A 234 -28.34 38.83 7.03
C PRO A 234 -27.65 37.55 6.52
N ARG A 235 -28.43 36.58 6.04
CA ARG A 235 -27.91 35.28 5.58
C ARG A 235 -26.76 35.42 4.58
N VAL A 236 -26.85 36.37 3.66
CA VAL A 236 -25.79 36.69 2.69
C VAL A 236 -24.46 37.02 3.39
N GLN A 237 -24.50 37.81 4.47
CA GLN A 237 -23.32 38.16 5.23
C GLN A 237 -22.74 36.94 5.96
N ARG A 238 -23.60 36.10 6.56
CA ARG A 238 -23.17 34.85 7.21
C ARG A 238 -22.45 33.92 6.23
N LEU A 239 -23.01 33.74 5.04
CA LEU A 239 -22.43 32.93 3.97
C LEU A 239 -21.12 33.52 3.44
N LYS A 240 -21.01 34.86 3.34
CA LYS A 240 -19.75 35.55 2.97
C LYS A 240 -18.64 35.25 3.98
N MET A 241 -18.94 35.23 5.27
CA MET A 241 -17.96 34.91 6.32
C MET A 241 -17.56 33.44 6.30
N ILE A 242 -18.50 32.50 6.07
CA ILE A 242 -18.17 31.07 5.89
C ILE A 242 -17.32 30.85 4.63
N ALA A 243 -17.60 31.56 3.53
CA ALA A 243 -16.79 31.49 2.32
C ALA A 243 -15.35 31.99 2.57
N GLN A 244 -15.18 33.08 3.32
CA GLN A 244 -13.85 33.51 3.76
C GLN A 244 -13.18 32.44 4.64
N CYS A 245 -13.91 31.74 5.54
CA CYS A 245 -13.34 30.69 6.40
C CYS A 245 -12.78 29.56 5.55
N ALA A 246 -13.57 29.16 4.56
CA ALA A 246 -13.23 28.13 3.60
C ALA A 246 -11.99 28.50 2.77
N GLU A 247 -11.85 29.76 2.35
CA GLU A 247 -10.66 30.30 1.65
C GLU A 247 -9.39 30.23 2.52
N LEU A 248 -9.50 30.62 3.80
CA LEU A 248 -8.37 30.58 4.74
C LEU A 248 -7.97 29.14 5.08
N LEU A 249 -8.94 28.27 5.31
CA LEU A 249 -8.70 26.85 5.60
C LEU A 249 -8.04 26.15 4.41
N ALA A 250 -8.52 26.39 3.19
CA ALA A 250 -7.89 25.89 1.97
C ALA A 250 -6.45 26.37 1.80
N SER A 251 -6.14 27.57 2.26
CA SER A 251 -4.78 28.11 2.24
C SER A 251 -3.86 27.40 3.23
N ALA A 252 -4.34 27.10 4.44
CA ALA A 252 -3.60 26.28 5.40
C ALA A 252 -3.37 24.85 4.89
N HIS A 253 -4.42 24.24 4.32
CA HIS A 253 -4.37 22.89 3.73
C HIS A 253 -3.35 22.77 2.60
N ARG A 254 -3.23 23.77 1.72
CA ARG A 254 -2.21 23.80 0.65
C ARG A 254 -0.77 23.80 1.17
N VAL A 255 -0.55 24.32 2.37
CA VAL A 255 0.77 24.30 3.03
C VAL A 255 1.00 22.99 3.79
N GLY A 256 -0.03 22.15 3.90
CA GLY A 256 0.00 20.87 4.61
C GLY A 256 -0.34 20.99 6.09
N VAL A 257 -1.05 22.04 6.52
CA VAL A 257 -1.44 22.25 7.92
C VAL A 257 -2.93 21.92 8.11
N LEU A 258 -3.24 21.06 9.07
CA LEU A 258 -4.59 20.75 9.53
C LEU A 258 -4.97 21.62 10.74
N HIS A 259 -6.22 22.06 10.81
CA HIS A 259 -6.70 22.85 11.94
C HIS A 259 -7.15 21.97 13.13
N LYS A 260 -7.86 20.86 12.88
CA LYS A 260 -8.33 19.85 13.86
C LYS A 260 -9.38 20.29 14.91
N ASP A 261 -9.50 21.58 15.21
CA ASP A 261 -10.52 22.13 16.12
C ASP A 261 -11.19 23.38 15.52
N LEU A 262 -11.63 23.27 14.26
CA LEU A 262 -12.33 24.35 13.57
C LEU A 262 -13.76 24.51 14.13
N LYS A 263 -14.07 25.70 14.66
CA LYS A 263 -15.37 26.05 15.26
C LYS A 263 -15.56 27.57 15.34
N PRO A 264 -16.80 28.09 15.53
CA PRO A 264 -17.08 29.53 15.58
C PRO A 264 -16.32 30.30 16.66
N SER A 265 -15.91 29.68 17.78
CA SER A 265 -15.11 30.35 18.81
C SER A 265 -13.63 30.52 18.45
N ASN A 266 -13.13 29.80 17.43
CA ASN A 266 -11.75 29.87 16.95
C ASN A 266 -11.59 30.72 15.66
N VAL A 267 -12.70 31.22 15.13
CA VAL A 267 -12.73 32.18 14.01
C VAL A 267 -12.95 33.57 14.59
N LEU A 268 -12.04 34.51 14.35
CA LEU A 268 -12.14 35.89 14.83
C LEU A 268 -12.73 36.81 13.78
N VAL A 269 -13.42 37.86 14.20
CA VAL A 269 -14.00 38.87 13.31
C VAL A 269 -13.22 40.18 13.45
N SER A 270 -12.97 40.83 12.33
CA SER A 270 -12.23 42.10 12.21
C SER A 270 -12.89 43.00 11.17
N GLY A 271 -12.44 44.26 11.10
CA GLY A 271 -12.98 45.25 10.17
C GLY A 271 -14.18 46.01 10.73
N GLN A 272 -15.01 46.59 9.85
CA GLN A 272 -16.21 47.33 10.21
C GLN A 272 -17.35 46.96 9.27
N ALA A 273 -18.60 47.13 9.71
CA ALA A 273 -19.76 46.94 8.85
C ALA A 273 -19.68 47.88 7.63
N PRO A 274 -20.02 47.42 6.40
CA PRO A 274 -20.49 46.07 6.04
C PRO A 274 -19.36 45.07 5.68
N ASP A 275 -18.10 45.49 5.71
CA ASP A 275 -16.94 44.72 5.24
C ASP A 275 -16.20 43.99 6.37
N TRP A 276 -16.96 43.17 7.11
CA TRP A 276 -16.36 42.27 8.08
C TRP A 276 -15.41 41.27 7.40
N GLN A 277 -14.23 41.10 7.99
CA GLN A 277 -13.23 40.12 7.61
C GLN A 277 -13.07 39.13 8.74
N ILE A 278 -12.74 37.90 8.41
CA ILE A 278 -12.44 36.88 9.40
C ILE A 278 -10.93 36.64 9.51
N ARG A 279 -10.50 36.09 10.64
CA ARG A 279 -9.18 35.52 10.82
C ARG A 279 -9.26 34.15 11.49
N LEU A 280 -8.44 33.21 11.04
CA LEU A 280 -8.30 31.91 11.72
C LEU A 280 -7.26 32.01 12.85
N GLY A 281 -7.60 31.49 14.02
CA GLY A 281 -6.72 31.40 15.20
C GLY A 281 -6.81 30.04 15.89
N ASP A 282 -5.98 29.87 16.93
CA ASP A 282 -5.93 28.67 17.80
C ASP A 282 -5.56 27.35 17.07
N PHE A 283 -4.35 27.29 16.53
CA PHE A 283 -3.75 26.07 15.95
C PHE A 283 -3.11 25.16 17.03
N GLY A 284 -3.41 25.34 18.32
CA GLY A 284 -2.79 24.57 19.41
C GLY A 284 -3.05 23.06 19.34
N SER A 285 -4.17 22.66 18.73
CA SER A 285 -4.53 21.26 18.43
C SER A 285 -4.18 20.85 17.00
N GLY A 286 -3.65 21.77 16.18
CA GLY A 286 -3.38 21.57 14.76
C GLY A 286 -2.29 20.54 14.48
N GLY A 287 -2.28 20.02 13.26
CA GLY A 287 -1.31 19.02 12.79
C GLY A 287 -0.63 19.42 11.49
N MET A 288 0.50 18.81 11.17
CA MET A 288 1.19 18.98 9.89
C MET A 288 1.22 17.66 9.13
N LEU A 289 0.88 17.70 7.84
CA LEU A 289 0.79 16.54 6.94
C LEU A 289 2.16 16.16 6.34
N ASP A 290 3.11 17.10 6.24
CA ASP A 290 4.43 16.87 5.65
C ASP A 290 5.57 17.19 6.65
N ALA A 291 6.26 16.13 7.10
CA ALA A 291 7.38 16.22 8.03
C ALA A 291 8.71 16.66 7.37
N GLN A 292 8.81 16.70 6.03
CA GLN A 292 10.01 17.12 5.28
C GLN A 292 10.13 18.66 5.23
N ARG A 293 9.02 19.40 5.17
CA ARG A 293 9.01 20.87 5.12
C ARG A 293 9.51 21.55 6.40
N LEU A 294 9.26 20.95 7.57
CA LEU A 294 9.84 21.38 8.86
C LEU A 294 11.38 21.39 8.83
N HIS A 295 11.98 20.44 8.11
CA HIS A 295 13.43 20.31 7.98
C HIS A 295 13.99 21.31 6.93
N ALA A 296 13.24 21.58 5.86
CA ALA A 296 13.63 22.55 4.83
C ALA A 296 13.61 24.01 5.33
N LEU A 297 12.72 24.34 6.26
CA LEU A 297 12.62 25.69 6.86
C LEU A 297 13.57 25.92 8.05
N GLY A 298 14.41 24.94 8.41
CA GLY A 298 15.32 25.06 9.55
C GLY A 298 14.63 25.18 10.92
N ILE A 299 13.35 24.79 11.03
CA ILE A 299 12.57 24.91 12.26
C ILE A 299 12.77 23.63 13.08
N THR A 300 13.46 23.74 14.23
CA THR A 300 13.60 22.65 15.21
C THR A 300 12.23 22.11 15.62
N ARG A 301 12.02 20.77 15.55
CA ARG A 301 10.79 20.05 15.94
C ARG A 301 10.43 20.27 17.42
N LEU A 302 9.90 21.44 17.77
CA LEU A 302 9.38 21.77 19.09
C LEU A 302 7.88 21.44 19.10
N GLY A 303 7.47 20.37 19.80
CA GLY A 303 6.05 20.04 20.02
C GLY A 303 5.48 18.87 19.19
N PHE A 304 6.23 18.34 18.21
CA PHE A 304 5.87 17.17 17.40
C PHE A 304 6.66 15.89 17.76
N THR A 305 7.50 15.92 18.80
CA THR A 305 8.48 14.86 19.11
C THR A 305 7.88 13.56 19.66
N GLN A 306 6.61 13.53 20.03
CA GLN A 306 5.86 12.31 20.38
C GLN A 306 4.37 12.59 20.16
N THR A 307 3.84 12.27 18.98
CA THR A 307 2.44 11.89 18.67
C THR A 307 2.20 12.10 17.18
N VAL A 308 2.51 11.09 16.37
CA VAL A 308 1.80 10.84 15.09
C VAL A 308 0.92 9.58 15.23
N ALA A 309 0.88 8.96 16.42
CA ALA A 309 0.11 7.75 16.70
C ALA A 309 -0.41 7.71 18.15
N ALA A 310 -1.05 8.78 18.59
CA ALA A 310 -2.04 8.70 19.67
C ALA A 310 -3.32 9.33 19.13
N PHE A 311 -4.45 8.65 19.32
CA PHE A 311 -5.77 9.15 18.99
C PHE A 311 -6.09 10.37 19.87
N ASP A 312 -5.58 11.54 19.48
CA ASP A 312 -5.97 12.83 20.06
C ASP A 312 -7.37 13.14 19.51
N THR A 313 -8.43 12.73 20.21
CA THR A 313 -9.82 13.23 20.02
C THR A 313 -9.94 14.66 20.55
N SER A 314 -8.92 15.49 20.31
CA SER A 314 -8.85 16.89 20.71
C SER A 314 -9.68 17.74 19.75
N GLY A 315 -11.00 17.58 19.79
CA GLY A 315 -11.94 18.41 19.04
C GLY A 315 -13.24 18.55 19.80
N THR A 316 -13.94 19.65 19.54
CA THR A 316 -15.24 19.89 20.18
C THR A 316 -16.28 18.92 19.59
N PRO A 317 -16.98 18.08 20.38
CA PRO A 317 -17.78 16.95 19.88
C PRO A 317 -18.79 17.30 18.79
N LEU A 318 -19.34 18.52 18.81
CA LEU A 318 -20.29 19.03 17.83
C LEU A 318 -19.73 19.12 16.39
N TYR A 319 -18.42 19.28 16.24
CA TYR A 319 -17.73 19.51 14.97
C TYR A 319 -16.86 18.33 14.52
N LEU A 320 -16.74 17.29 15.34
CA LEU A 320 -15.96 16.11 15.01
C LEU A 320 -16.62 15.31 13.90
N ALA A 321 -15.83 14.94 12.90
CA ALA A 321 -16.29 14.09 11.80
C ALA A 321 -16.56 12.64 12.29
N PRO A 322 -17.51 11.91 11.68
CA PRO A 322 -17.89 10.56 12.12
C PRO A 322 -16.72 9.59 12.22
N GLU A 323 -15.78 9.66 11.28
CA GLU A 323 -14.58 8.84 11.27
C GLU A 323 -13.65 9.17 12.44
N VAL A 324 -13.52 10.45 12.81
CA VAL A 324 -12.71 10.89 13.96
C VAL A 324 -13.37 10.49 15.28
N LEU A 325 -14.71 10.58 15.37
CA LEU A 325 -15.48 10.05 16.50
C LEU A 325 -15.32 8.52 16.64
N SER A 326 -15.14 7.81 15.52
CA SER A 326 -14.87 6.37 15.48
C SER A 326 -13.41 6.01 15.75
N GLY A 327 -12.59 6.99 16.16
CA GLY A 327 -11.20 6.80 16.48
C GLY A 327 -10.26 6.82 15.28
N GLN A 328 -10.67 7.24 14.07
CA GLN A 328 -9.71 7.45 12.96
C GLN A 328 -8.94 8.78 13.13
N PRO A 329 -7.72 8.90 12.58
CA PRO A 329 -6.97 10.15 12.66
C PRO A 329 -7.64 11.29 11.88
N SER A 330 -7.55 12.52 12.38
CA SER A 330 -8.04 13.70 11.66
C SER A 330 -7.27 13.91 10.35
N THR A 331 -8.01 14.19 9.27
CA THR A 331 -7.50 14.45 7.92
C THR A 331 -8.01 15.79 7.39
N LEU A 332 -7.60 16.17 6.18
CA LEU A 332 -8.19 17.31 5.45
C LEU A 332 -9.72 17.21 5.36
N GLN A 333 -10.22 15.98 5.17
CA GLN A 333 -11.65 15.70 5.06
C GLN A 333 -12.41 15.89 6.38
N SER A 334 -11.73 15.72 7.53
CA SER A 334 -12.34 16.00 8.83
C SER A 334 -12.49 17.52 9.11
N ASP A 335 -11.55 18.34 8.63
CA ASP A 335 -11.67 19.81 8.68
C ASP A 335 -12.80 20.31 7.74
N ILE A 336 -12.98 19.68 6.58
CA ILE A 336 -14.08 19.97 5.64
C ILE A 336 -15.44 19.64 6.26
N TYR A 337 -15.54 18.53 7.00
CA TYR A 337 -16.75 18.20 7.76
C TYR A 337 -17.08 19.27 8.81
N ALA A 338 -16.10 19.69 9.62
CA ALA A 338 -16.30 20.75 10.62
C ALA A 338 -16.76 22.07 9.98
N LEU A 339 -16.19 22.43 8.83
CA LEU A 339 -16.61 23.58 8.04
C LEU A 339 -18.05 23.43 7.49
N GLY A 340 -18.43 22.22 7.07
CA GLY A 340 -19.79 21.89 6.66
C GLY A 340 -20.82 22.04 7.78
N VAL A 341 -20.48 21.62 9.00
CA VAL A 341 -21.30 21.84 10.20
C VAL A 341 -21.46 23.34 10.47
N MET A 342 -20.38 24.13 10.37
CA MET A 342 -20.46 25.59 10.49
C MET A 342 -21.33 26.22 9.41
N LEU A 343 -21.28 25.74 8.15
CA LEU A 343 -22.16 26.22 7.09
C LEU A 343 -23.63 25.93 7.41
N TYR A 344 -23.95 24.72 7.87
CA TYR A 344 -25.30 24.36 8.29
C TYR A 344 -25.81 25.28 9.41
N GLN A 345 -25.00 25.52 10.44
CA GLN A 345 -25.34 26.41 11.55
C GLN A 345 -25.52 27.86 11.10
N ALA A 346 -24.68 28.35 10.18
CA ALA A 346 -24.81 29.67 9.58
C ALA A 346 -26.08 29.81 8.73
N VAL A 347 -26.54 28.72 8.11
CA VAL A 347 -27.78 28.70 7.34
C VAL A 347 -29.00 28.72 8.27
N VAL A 348 -29.03 27.83 9.27
CA VAL A 348 -30.13 27.72 10.24
C VAL A 348 -30.19 28.94 11.17
N GLY A 349 -29.05 29.60 11.42
CA GLY A 349 -28.98 30.78 12.28
C GLY A 349 -28.71 30.46 13.74
N ASP A 350 -28.05 29.32 14.05
CA ASP A 350 -27.75 28.91 15.43
C ASP A 350 -26.46 28.07 15.49
N TRP A 351 -25.41 28.62 16.14
CA TRP A 351 -24.11 27.96 16.34
C TRP A 351 -24.13 26.78 17.33
N SER A 352 -25.20 26.63 18.11
CA SER A 352 -25.36 25.51 19.05
C SER A 352 -26.07 24.30 18.43
N ARG A 353 -26.62 24.47 17.23
CA ARG A 353 -27.43 23.45 16.56
C ARG A 353 -26.58 22.25 16.13
N PRO A 354 -26.91 21.02 16.56
CA PRO A 354 -26.24 19.82 16.06
C PRO A 354 -26.70 19.47 14.65
N LEU A 355 -25.78 18.90 13.87
CA LEU A 355 -26.10 18.26 12.60
C LEU A 355 -26.61 16.84 12.88
N ALA A 356 -27.93 16.65 12.75
CA ALA A 356 -28.59 15.37 13.03
C ALA A 356 -29.33 14.86 11.78
N PRO A 357 -29.62 13.55 11.66
CA PRO A 357 -30.40 13.02 10.54
C PRO A 357 -31.71 13.80 10.32
N GLY A 358 -32.00 14.18 9.07
CA GLY A 358 -33.16 15.01 8.73
C GLY A 358 -32.93 16.52 8.81
N TRP A 359 -31.68 16.98 9.02
CA TRP A 359 -31.28 18.39 8.97
C TRP A 359 -31.70 19.09 7.66
N GLU A 360 -31.86 18.34 6.57
CA GLU A 360 -32.26 18.81 5.25
C GLU A 360 -33.57 19.59 5.26
N ARG A 361 -34.48 19.24 6.19
CA ARG A 361 -35.79 19.90 6.37
C ARG A 361 -35.68 21.28 7.01
N GLN A 362 -34.55 21.56 7.66
CA GLN A 362 -34.27 22.84 8.33
C GLN A 362 -33.60 23.84 7.37
N VAL A 363 -33.23 23.38 6.16
CA VAL A 363 -32.63 24.19 5.11
C VAL A 363 -33.63 24.27 3.94
N ASP A 364 -34.21 25.46 3.76
CA ASP A 364 -35.18 25.78 2.71
C ASP A 364 -34.56 25.79 1.29
N ASP A 365 -33.31 26.22 1.19
CA ASP A 365 -32.57 26.33 -0.06
C ASP A 365 -31.93 24.99 -0.48
N GLU A 366 -32.43 24.42 -1.58
CA GLU A 366 -31.91 23.18 -2.16
C GLU A 366 -30.42 23.23 -2.52
N THR A 367 -29.93 24.38 -3.01
CA THR A 367 -28.54 24.53 -3.44
C THR A 367 -27.59 24.52 -2.24
N LEU A 368 -27.99 25.18 -1.15
CA LEU A 368 -27.24 25.14 0.10
C LEU A 368 -27.34 23.77 0.78
N ARG A 369 -28.45 23.04 0.63
CA ARG A 369 -28.56 21.65 1.08
C ARG A 369 -27.57 20.75 0.36
N GLU A 370 -27.39 20.92 -0.95
CA GLU A 370 -26.39 20.17 -1.72
C GLU A 370 -24.95 20.48 -1.25
N ASP A 371 -24.65 21.75 -0.98
CA ASP A 371 -23.33 22.16 -0.49
C ASP A 371 -23.03 21.64 0.92
N ILE A 372 -24.01 21.70 1.83
CA ILE A 372 -23.88 21.15 3.17
C ILE A 372 -23.70 19.63 3.08
N ALA A 373 -24.55 18.92 2.32
CA ALA A 373 -24.46 17.47 2.15
C ALA A 373 -23.09 17.04 1.61
N ALA A 374 -22.56 17.75 0.60
CA ALA A 374 -21.25 17.49 0.05
C ALA A 374 -20.11 17.78 1.04
N ALA A 375 -20.30 18.62 2.05
CA ALA A 375 -19.28 18.88 3.06
C ALA A 375 -19.36 17.89 4.24
N VAL A 376 -20.56 17.43 4.60
CA VAL A 376 -20.83 16.66 5.84
C VAL A 376 -21.13 15.18 5.61
N ASP A 377 -20.84 14.63 4.42
CA ASP A 377 -21.07 13.21 4.12
C ASP A 377 -20.37 12.31 5.16
N GLY A 378 -21.01 11.20 5.54
CA GLY A 378 -20.45 10.25 6.49
C GLY A 378 -19.19 9.55 5.95
N ASP A 379 -19.10 9.40 4.63
CA ASP A 379 -17.94 8.86 3.92
C ASP A 379 -16.99 10.01 3.50
N PRO A 380 -15.76 10.07 4.04
CA PRO A 380 -14.79 11.10 3.68
C PRO A 380 -14.45 11.17 2.20
N ALA A 381 -14.59 10.06 1.45
CA ALA A 381 -14.29 10.02 0.01
C ALA A 381 -15.35 10.71 -0.85
N ARG A 382 -16.57 10.91 -0.33
CA ARG A 382 -17.69 11.57 -1.02
C ARG A 382 -17.80 13.06 -0.71
N ARG A 383 -17.00 13.54 0.24
CA ARG A 383 -16.96 14.95 0.59
C ARG A 383 -16.28 15.78 -0.49
N LEU A 384 -16.44 17.11 -0.40
CA LEU A 384 -15.74 18.06 -1.26
C LEU A 384 -14.23 17.78 -1.26
N ALA A 385 -13.60 17.91 -2.43
CA ALA A 385 -12.18 17.59 -2.58
C ALA A 385 -11.29 18.52 -1.76
N ASP A 386 -11.67 19.80 -1.67
CA ASP A 386 -10.96 20.83 -0.91
C ASP A 386 -11.91 21.89 -0.34
N ALA A 387 -11.51 22.54 0.76
CA ALA A 387 -12.31 23.60 1.38
C ALA A 387 -12.56 24.82 0.45
N GLY A 388 -11.64 25.08 -0.49
CA GLY A 388 -11.78 26.15 -1.46
C GLY A 388 -12.88 25.89 -2.49
N GLU A 389 -13.24 24.63 -2.73
CA GLU A 389 -14.41 24.26 -3.52
C GLU A 389 -15.70 24.78 -2.88
N LEU A 390 -15.83 24.62 -1.56
CA LEU A 390 -16.97 25.16 -0.81
C LEU A 390 -17.03 26.69 -0.92
N ALA A 391 -15.89 27.37 -0.80
CA ALA A 391 -15.82 28.81 -1.00
C ALA A 391 -16.32 29.23 -2.39
N ARG A 392 -15.83 28.60 -3.46
CA ARG A 392 -16.25 28.89 -4.84
C ARG A 392 -17.75 28.67 -5.04
N ARG A 393 -18.29 27.58 -4.48
CA ARG A 393 -19.72 27.26 -4.51
C ARG A 393 -20.55 28.35 -3.83
N LEU A 394 -20.16 28.79 -2.63
CA LEU A 394 -20.86 29.85 -1.90
C LEU A 394 -20.77 31.23 -2.59
N ARG A 395 -19.62 31.57 -3.20
CA ARG A 395 -19.45 32.83 -3.95
C ARG A 395 -20.31 32.90 -5.20
N ARG A 396 -20.58 31.76 -5.85
CA ARG A 396 -21.44 31.64 -7.04
C ARG A 396 -22.85 31.16 -6.71
N LEU A 397 -23.30 31.32 -5.46
CA LEU A 397 -24.59 30.78 -5.04
C LEU A 397 -25.76 31.36 -5.84
N ASP A 398 -25.79 32.67 -6.07
CA ASP A 398 -26.89 33.31 -6.81
C ASP A 398 -26.89 32.93 -8.29
N GLU A 399 -25.72 32.81 -8.92
CA GLU A 399 -25.59 32.27 -10.29
C GLU A 399 -26.16 30.85 -10.38
N ARG A 400 -25.78 29.96 -9.45
CA ARG A 400 -26.25 28.58 -9.41
C ARG A 400 -27.75 28.48 -9.13
N ARG A 401 -28.30 29.33 -8.27
CA ARG A 401 -29.76 29.43 -8.04
C ARG A 401 -30.49 29.80 -9.33
N ASN A 402 -30.02 30.85 -10.02
CA ASN A 402 -30.61 31.32 -11.28
C ASN A 402 -30.54 30.25 -12.38
N GLU A 403 -29.40 29.55 -12.52
CA GLU A 403 -29.26 28.45 -13.47
C GLU A 403 -30.21 27.29 -13.16
N ARG A 404 -30.40 26.96 -11.89
CA ARG A 404 -31.33 25.91 -11.46
C ARG A 404 -32.78 26.28 -11.75
N GLU A 405 -33.17 27.51 -11.44
CA GLU A 405 -34.51 28.02 -11.78
C GLU A 405 -34.73 28.00 -13.29
N ALA A 406 -33.76 28.45 -14.10
CA ALA A 406 -33.84 28.37 -15.55
C ALA A 406 -33.99 26.93 -16.06
N ARG A 407 -33.26 25.97 -15.47
CA ARG A 407 -33.40 24.53 -15.79
C ARG A 407 -34.75 23.97 -15.37
N LYS A 408 -35.27 24.33 -14.20
CA LYS A 408 -36.62 23.92 -13.75
C LYS A 408 -37.71 24.48 -14.66
N HIS A 409 -37.59 25.73 -15.09
CA HIS A 409 -38.50 26.34 -16.06
C HIS A 409 -38.45 25.65 -17.42
N ALA A 410 -37.24 25.42 -17.97
CA ALA A 410 -37.07 24.71 -19.22
C ALA A 410 -37.61 23.26 -19.15
N ALA A 411 -37.40 22.56 -18.03
CA ALA A 411 -37.93 21.22 -17.81
C ALA A 411 -39.46 21.21 -17.72
N ALA A 412 -40.07 22.21 -17.05
CA ALA A 412 -41.52 22.35 -16.97
C ALA A 412 -42.15 22.68 -18.34
N GLU A 413 -41.50 23.54 -19.14
CA GLU A 413 -41.91 23.81 -20.53
C GLU A 413 -41.80 22.55 -21.41
N GLN A 414 -40.71 21.79 -21.26
CA GLN A 414 -40.50 20.51 -21.94
C GLN A 414 -41.60 19.50 -21.55
N GLU A 415 -41.93 19.40 -20.27
CA GLU A 415 -42.95 18.49 -19.77
C GLU A 415 -44.36 18.92 -20.22
N GLU A 416 -44.67 20.20 -20.24
CA GLU A 416 -45.94 20.70 -20.77
C GLU A 416 -46.05 20.48 -22.28
N PHE A 417 -44.95 20.65 -23.01
CA PHE A 417 -44.86 20.30 -24.43
C PHE A 417 -45.07 18.80 -24.66
N GLN A 418 -44.46 17.95 -23.85
CA GLN A 418 -44.66 16.49 -23.88
C GLN A 418 -46.11 16.11 -23.55
N ARG A 419 -46.74 16.70 -22.52
CA ARG A 419 -48.15 16.45 -22.20
C ARG A 419 -49.10 16.90 -23.32
N ARG A 420 -48.77 17.99 -24.03
CA ARG A 420 -49.52 18.43 -25.23
C ARG A 420 -49.35 17.43 -26.39
N LEU A 421 -48.14 16.91 -26.58
CA LEU A 421 -47.88 15.82 -27.53
C LEU A 421 -48.61 14.54 -27.15
N GLU A 422 -48.59 14.11 -25.89
CA GLU A 422 -49.32 12.91 -25.41
C GLU A 422 -50.83 13.03 -25.60
N ARG A 423 -51.43 14.21 -25.38
CA ARG A 423 -52.87 14.46 -25.67
C ARG A 423 -53.18 14.52 -27.16
N ALA A 424 -52.23 14.92 -28.00
CA ALA A 424 -52.34 14.83 -29.45
C ALA A 424 -52.15 13.39 -29.93
N GLU A 425 -51.23 12.65 -29.32
CA GLU A 425 -50.97 11.23 -29.56
C GLU A 425 -52.12 10.36 -29.08
N LEU A 426 -52.78 10.64 -27.96
CA LEU A 426 -53.97 9.88 -27.53
C LEU A 426 -55.11 10.04 -28.54
N ARG A 427 -55.36 11.26 -29.05
CA ARG A 427 -56.34 11.49 -30.13
C ARG A 427 -55.92 10.81 -31.43
N ARG A 428 -54.63 10.83 -31.77
CA ARG A 428 -54.05 10.11 -32.91
C ARG A 428 -54.09 8.60 -32.71
N ARG A 429 -53.86 8.08 -31.49
CA ARG A 429 -53.84 6.67 -31.10
C ARG A 429 -55.25 6.09 -31.09
N TRP A 430 -56.28 6.84 -30.73
CA TRP A 430 -57.67 6.40 -30.87
C TRP A 430 -58.13 6.43 -32.33
N ALA A 431 -57.75 7.44 -33.12
CA ALA A 431 -57.98 7.46 -34.56
C ALA A 431 -57.21 6.33 -35.29
N LEU A 432 -55.95 6.09 -34.88
CA LEU A 432 -55.11 4.99 -35.35
C LEU A 432 -55.56 3.63 -34.80
N ALA A 433 -56.20 3.53 -33.63
CA ALA A 433 -56.74 2.28 -33.11
C ALA A 433 -58.01 1.89 -33.88
N LEU A 434 -58.86 2.86 -34.24
CA LEU A 434 -59.99 2.64 -35.13
C LEU A 434 -59.52 2.24 -36.55
N ALA A 435 -58.49 2.93 -37.07
CA ALA A 435 -57.84 2.55 -38.31
C ALA A 435 -57.07 1.22 -38.20
N ALA A 436 -56.49 0.90 -37.04
CA ALA A 436 -55.76 -0.33 -36.79
C ALA A 436 -56.71 -1.51 -36.59
N VAL A 437 -57.93 -1.35 -36.09
CA VAL A 437 -58.93 -2.42 -36.09
C VAL A 437 -59.34 -2.75 -37.54
N LEU A 438 -59.50 -1.74 -38.39
CA LEU A 438 -59.78 -1.90 -39.81
C LEU A 438 -58.57 -2.52 -40.56
N VAL A 439 -57.36 -2.03 -40.28
CA VAL A 439 -56.10 -2.51 -40.84
C VAL A 439 -55.71 -3.86 -40.24
N LEU A 440 -56.04 -4.21 -39.00
CA LEU A 440 -55.85 -5.54 -38.37
C LEU A 440 -56.84 -6.53 -38.94
N GLY A 441 -58.06 -6.11 -39.30
CA GLY A 441 -58.98 -6.95 -40.06
C GLY A 441 -58.43 -7.27 -41.45
N ILE A 442 -57.93 -6.26 -42.16
CA ILE A 442 -57.30 -6.41 -43.49
C ILE A 442 -55.96 -7.16 -43.39
N ALA A 443 -55.17 -6.89 -42.35
CA ALA A 443 -53.87 -7.49 -42.08
C ALA A 443 -53.99 -8.87 -41.47
N ALA A 444 -55.09 -9.25 -40.83
CA ALA A 444 -55.35 -10.64 -40.43
C ALA A 444 -55.67 -11.49 -41.65
N VAL A 445 -56.44 -10.96 -42.60
CA VAL A 445 -56.71 -11.61 -43.90
C VAL A 445 -55.43 -11.66 -44.76
N LEU A 446 -54.68 -10.57 -44.81
CA LEU A 446 -53.39 -10.50 -45.50
C LEU A 446 -52.31 -11.31 -44.78
N ALA A 447 -52.31 -11.40 -43.45
CA ALA A 447 -51.38 -12.23 -42.68
C ALA A 447 -51.75 -13.71 -42.82
N LEU A 448 -53.03 -14.10 -42.88
CA LEU A 448 -53.40 -15.47 -43.21
C LEU A 448 -52.92 -15.84 -44.62
N TYR A 449 -52.98 -14.89 -45.56
CA TYR A 449 -52.49 -15.04 -46.94
C TYR A 449 -50.95 -15.04 -47.03
N VAL A 450 -50.28 -14.15 -46.29
CA VAL A 450 -48.81 -14.03 -46.19
C VAL A 450 -48.22 -15.13 -45.32
N GLN A 451 -48.96 -15.75 -44.40
CA GLN A 451 -48.54 -16.93 -43.61
C GLN A 451 -48.66 -18.20 -44.45
N LEU A 452 -49.63 -18.26 -45.39
CA LEU A 452 -49.70 -19.30 -46.42
C LEU A 452 -48.51 -19.20 -47.40
N LEU A 453 -48.15 -17.99 -47.83
CA LEU A 453 -46.98 -17.73 -48.70
C LEU A 453 -45.64 -17.79 -47.94
N GLY A 454 -45.64 -17.36 -46.68
CA GLY A 454 -44.49 -17.26 -45.78
C GLY A 454 -44.10 -18.62 -45.19
N SER A 455 -45.04 -19.53 -44.94
CA SER A 455 -44.73 -20.92 -44.58
C SER A 455 -44.02 -21.67 -45.72
N GLN A 456 -44.30 -21.31 -46.98
CA GLN A 456 -43.59 -21.82 -48.15
C GLN A 456 -42.20 -21.18 -48.31
N GLN A 457 -42.08 -19.87 -48.11
CA GLN A 457 -40.78 -19.18 -48.09
C GLN A 457 -39.90 -19.63 -46.93
N GLN A 458 -40.44 -19.88 -45.74
CA GLN A 458 -39.69 -20.37 -44.58
C GLN A 458 -39.18 -21.79 -44.80
N ARG A 459 -39.93 -22.67 -45.49
CA ARG A 459 -39.44 -24.01 -45.87
C ARG A 459 -38.31 -23.94 -46.89
N LEU A 460 -38.40 -23.05 -47.88
CA LEU A 460 -37.34 -22.83 -48.87
C LEU A 460 -36.10 -22.15 -48.27
N ALA A 461 -36.28 -21.17 -47.38
CA ALA A 461 -35.20 -20.51 -46.65
C ALA A 461 -34.55 -21.43 -45.60
N ALA A 462 -35.32 -22.34 -44.97
CA ALA A 462 -34.79 -23.36 -44.07
C ALA A 462 -34.00 -24.44 -44.84
N LEU A 463 -34.46 -24.85 -46.03
CA LEU A 463 -33.69 -25.72 -46.92
C LEU A 463 -32.45 -25.02 -47.49
N GLY A 464 -32.53 -23.71 -47.78
CA GLY A 464 -31.40 -22.87 -48.18
C GLY A 464 -30.36 -22.75 -47.08
N LYS A 465 -30.75 -22.36 -45.86
CA LYS A 465 -29.87 -22.33 -44.68
C LYS A 465 -29.27 -23.71 -44.37
N ALA A 466 -30.07 -24.77 -44.41
CA ALA A 466 -29.56 -26.13 -44.19
C ALA A 466 -28.54 -26.57 -45.26
N ARG A 467 -28.69 -26.08 -46.50
CA ARG A 467 -27.74 -26.34 -47.59
C ARG A 467 -26.47 -25.50 -47.47
N ASP A 468 -26.59 -24.21 -47.14
CA ASP A 468 -25.44 -23.35 -46.85
C ASP A 468 -24.64 -23.86 -45.64
N GLU A 469 -25.32 -24.34 -44.59
CA GLU A 469 -24.72 -24.88 -43.38
C GLU A 469 -24.04 -26.25 -43.64
N ALA A 470 -24.63 -27.08 -44.52
CA ALA A 470 -23.99 -28.30 -45.01
C ALA A 470 -22.75 -27.99 -45.89
N ASP A 471 -22.83 -27.01 -46.80
CA ASP A 471 -21.72 -26.60 -47.65
C ASP A 471 -20.55 -26.02 -46.83
N ILE A 472 -20.83 -25.21 -45.79
CA ILE A 472 -19.83 -24.72 -44.83
C ILE A 472 -19.18 -25.89 -44.10
N SER A 473 -19.98 -26.83 -43.59
CA SER A 473 -19.49 -28.01 -42.87
C SER A 473 -18.58 -28.87 -43.74
N HIS A 474 -18.94 -29.09 -45.00
CA HIS A 474 -18.11 -29.80 -45.98
C HIS A 474 -16.79 -29.07 -46.24
N GLN A 475 -16.80 -27.75 -46.47
CA GLN A 475 -15.57 -26.99 -46.73
C GLN A 475 -14.61 -26.98 -45.54
N VAL A 476 -15.13 -26.84 -44.31
CA VAL A 476 -14.31 -26.92 -43.08
C VAL A 476 -13.76 -28.34 -42.90
N THR A 477 -14.59 -29.36 -43.11
CA THR A 477 -14.17 -30.77 -43.03
C THR A 477 -13.07 -31.06 -44.04
N ASP A 478 -13.26 -30.69 -45.31
CA ASP A 478 -12.26 -30.92 -46.35
C ASP A 478 -10.97 -30.13 -46.11
N TYR A 479 -11.05 -28.96 -45.47
CA TYR A 479 -9.87 -28.20 -45.05
C TYR A 479 -9.09 -28.98 -43.97
N VAL A 480 -9.75 -29.42 -42.90
CA VAL A 480 -9.12 -30.20 -41.83
C VAL A 480 -8.53 -31.51 -42.38
N VAL A 481 -9.29 -32.24 -43.20
CA VAL A 481 -8.83 -33.47 -43.85
C VAL A 481 -7.60 -33.19 -44.72
N SER A 482 -7.61 -32.12 -45.52
CA SER A 482 -6.46 -31.80 -46.37
C SER A 482 -5.18 -31.48 -45.59
N LEU A 483 -5.31 -30.97 -44.36
CA LEU A 483 -4.16 -30.74 -43.49
C LEU A 483 -3.57 -32.05 -42.97
N PHE A 484 -4.40 -32.94 -42.43
CA PHE A 484 -3.94 -34.24 -41.93
C PHE A 484 -3.44 -35.16 -43.06
N ASP A 485 -4.06 -35.08 -44.23
CA ASP A 485 -3.61 -35.80 -45.43
C ASP A 485 -2.23 -35.30 -45.89
N ALA A 486 -1.98 -33.99 -45.87
CA ALA A 486 -0.64 -33.46 -46.11
C ALA A 486 0.37 -33.83 -45.02
N ALA A 487 -0.09 -34.12 -43.80
CA ALA A 487 0.73 -34.65 -42.70
C ALA A 487 0.94 -36.16 -42.74
N SER A 488 0.30 -36.88 -43.67
CA SER A 488 0.37 -38.33 -43.75
C SER A 488 1.81 -38.79 -44.06
N PRO A 489 2.26 -39.94 -43.49
CA PRO A 489 3.59 -40.48 -43.74
C PRO A 489 3.91 -40.70 -45.22
N GLU A 490 2.89 -40.98 -46.03
CA GLU A 490 3.02 -41.20 -47.48
C GLU A 490 3.40 -39.90 -48.22
N LYS A 491 2.83 -38.76 -47.82
CA LYS A 491 3.09 -37.45 -48.43
C LYS A 491 4.27 -36.71 -47.78
N SER A 492 4.54 -36.96 -46.52
CA SER A 492 5.65 -36.37 -45.77
C SER A 492 6.99 -37.12 -45.93
N GLY A 493 7.02 -38.20 -46.72
CA GLY A 493 8.22 -39.00 -46.95
C GLY A 493 8.66 -39.81 -45.72
N GLY A 494 7.69 -40.28 -44.92
CA GLY A 494 7.91 -41.10 -43.72
C GLY A 494 8.28 -40.32 -42.46
N ARG A 495 8.26 -38.98 -42.49
CA ARG A 495 8.61 -38.12 -41.35
C ARG A 495 7.36 -37.54 -40.69
N LEU A 496 7.31 -37.58 -39.35
CA LEU A 496 6.31 -36.84 -38.59
C LEU A 496 6.51 -35.33 -38.85
N LEU A 497 5.46 -34.67 -39.32
CA LEU A 497 5.46 -33.21 -39.47
C LEU A 497 5.37 -32.55 -38.10
N GLU A 498 6.22 -31.55 -37.87
CA GLU A 498 6.16 -30.73 -36.67
C GLU A 498 4.83 -29.96 -36.61
N PRO A 499 4.21 -29.81 -35.42
CA PRO A 499 2.93 -29.11 -35.27
C PRO A 499 2.92 -27.71 -35.92
N ARG A 500 4.01 -26.95 -35.77
CA ARG A 500 4.15 -25.63 -36.39
C ARG A 500 4.03 -25.66 -37.91
N LYS A 501 4.73 -26.60 -38.58
CA LYS A 501 4.68 -26.72 -40.04
C LYS A 501 3.29 -27.10 -40.55
N LEU A 502 2.54 -27.88 -39.75
CA LEU A 502 1.15 -28.21 -40.06
C LEU A 502 0.24 -26.98 -40.00
N VAL A 503 0.43 -26.12 -38.98
CA VAL A 503 -0.31 -24.85 -38.85
C VAL A 503 0.08 -23.86 -39.96
N ASP A 504 1.37 -23.76 -40.31
CA ASP A 504 1.87 -22.96 -41.44
C ASP A 504 1.19 -23.37 -42.76
N LEU A 505 1.09 -24.68 -43.00
CA LEU A 505 0.39 -25.21 -44.16
C LEU A 505 -1.10 -24.84 -44.16
N GLY A 506 -1.75 -24.94 -43.00
CA GLY A 506 -3.15 -24.53 -42.81
C GLY A 506 -3.37 -23.08 -43.15
N GLN A 507 -2.58 -22.21 -42.56
CA GLN A 507 -2.64 -20.76 -42.76
C GLN A 507 -2.55 -20.41 -44.25
N SER A 508 -1.60 -21.00 -44.97
CA SER A 508 -1.36 -20.71 -46.40
C SER A 508 -2.56 -21.04 -47.31
N GLN A 509 -3.41 -22.00 -46.91
CA GLN A 509 -4.57 -22.42 -47.68
C GLN A 509 -5.80 -21.54 -47.44
N ILE A 510 -5.90 -20.89 -46.27
CA ILE A 510 -7.10 -20.15 -45.85
C ILE A 510 -7.49 -19.08 -46.86
N GLU A 511 -6.52 -18.29 -47.33
CA GLU A 511 -6.79 -17.19 -48.27
C GLU A 511 -7.34 -17.71 -49.62
N SER A 512 -6.73 -18.77 -50.15
CA SER A 512 -7.16 -19.33 -51.43
C SER A 512 -8.51 -20.04 -51.34
N ARG A 513 -8.80 -20.72 -50.23
CA ARG A 513 -9.93 -21.64 -50.09
C ARG A 513 -11.22 -20.95 -49.64
N PHE A 514 -11.10 -19.86 -48.89
CA PHE A 514 -12.25 -19.13 -48.34
C PHE A 514 -12.36 -17.69 -48.89
N ARG A 515 -11.76 -17.41 -50.05
CA ARG A 515 -11.77 -16.09 -50.69
C ARG A 515 -13.17 -15.48 -50.83
N ASP A 516 -14.14 -16.30 -51.23
CA ASP A 516 -15.51 -15.86 -51.50
C ASP A 516 -16.42 -15.89 -50.25
N ARG A 517 -15.88 -16.24 -49.08
CA ARG A 517 -16.61 -16.41 -47.82
C ARG A 517 -15.88 -15.68 -46.67
N PRO A 518 -15.95 -14.33 -46.60
CA PRO A 518 -15.14 -13.53 -45.66
C PRO A 518 -15.37 -13.86 -44.18
N GLN A 519 -16.60 -14.18 -43.77
CA GLN A 519 -16.89 -14.58 -42.37
C GLN A 519 -16.24 -15.92 -42.00
N LEU A 520 -16.32 -16.92 -42.88
CA LEU A 520 -15.69 -18.21 -42.65
C LEU A 520 -14.17 -18.06 -42.64
N ARG A 521 -13.62 -17.25 -43.54
CA ARG A 521 -12.20 -16.88 -43.55
C ARG A 521 -11.77 -16.24 -42.24
N ALA A 522 -12.52 -15.26 -41.72
CA ALA A 522 -12.24 -14.61 -40.43
C ALA A 522 -12.22 -15.63 -39.29
N ARG A 523 -13.21 -16.54 -39.23
CA ARG A 523 -13.26 -17.61 -38.23
C ARG A 523 -12.04 -18.53 -38.31
N MET A 524 -11.66 -18.97 -39.52
CA MET A 524 -10.50 -19.85 -39.71
C MET A 524 -9.18 -19.16 -39.33
N LEU A 525 -9.00 -17.88 -39.70
CA LEU A 525 -7.87 -17.05 -39.26
C LEU A 525 -7.86 -16.90 -37.75
N GLY A 526 -9.01 -16.67 -37.12
CA GLY A 526 -9.13 -16.58 -35.66
C GLY A 526 -8.71 -17.86 -34.93
N THR A 527 -9.03 -19.03 -35.50
CA THR A 527 -8.61 -20.33 -34.95
C THR A 527 -7.12 -20.58 -35.18
N VAL A 528 -6.61 -20.34 -36.39
CA VAL A 528 -5.19 -20.55 -36.71
C VAL A 528 -4.29 -19.57 -35.97
N GLY A 529 -4.69 -18.30 -35.85
CA GLY A 529 -4.02 -17.31 -35.02
C GLY A 529 -3.90 -17.76 -33.57
N ALA A 530 -4.99 -18.25 -32.96
CA ALA A 530 -4.95 -18.80 -31.60
C ALA A 530 -3.99 -20.01 -31.46
N LEU A 531 -3.90 -20.88 -32.47
CA LEU A 531 -2.92 -21.97 -32.50
C LEU A 531 -1.49 -21.46 -32.56
N TYR A 532 -1.20 -20.41 -33.33
CA TYR A 532 0.12 -19.78 -33.31
C TYR A 532 0.47 -19.19 -31.95
N CYS A 533 -0.51 -18.64 -31.22
CA CYS A 533 -0.28 -18.13 -29.87
C CYS A 533 0.16 -19.29 -28.95
N SER A 534 -0.55 -20.42 -28.98
CA SER A 534 -0.19 -21.62 -28.20
C SER A 534 1.15 -22.25 -28.60
N LEU A 535 1.59 -22.06 -29.84
CA LEU A 535 2.89 -22.53 -30.34
C LEU A 535 4.04 -21.56 -30.10
N GLY A 536 3.79 -20.41 -29.44
CA GLY A 536 4.83 -19.41 -29.15
C GLY A 536 5.33 -18.68 -30.40
N VAL A 537 4.46 -18.42 -31.38
CA VAL A 537 4.79 -17.67 -32.61
C VAL A 537 4.01 -16.33 -32.60
N PRO A 538 4.45 -15.33 -31.81
CA PRO A 538 3.67 -14.12 -31.53
C PRO A 538 3.35 -13.31 -32.80
N ASP A 539 4.33 -13.09 -33.68
CA ASP A 539 4.13 -12.31 -34.91
C ASP A 539 2.96 -12.83 -35.79
N ARG A 540 2.84 -14.16 -35.90
CA ARG A 540 1.79 -14.81 -36.71
C ARG A 540 0.46 -14.84 -35.96
N CYS A 541 0.51 -15.12 -34.66
CA CYS A 541 -0.64 -15.06 -33.76
C CYS A 541 -1.35 -13.70 -33.87
N GLN A 542 -0.62 -12.60 -33.70
CA GLN A 542 -1.17 -11.25 -33.80
C GLN A 542 -1.70 -10.97 -35.21
N ALA A 543 -0.90 -11.20 -36.26
CA ALA A 543 -1.27 -10.83 -37.63
C ALA A 543 -2.56 -11.53 -38.10
N ASP A 544 -2.70 -12.84 -37.83
CA ASP A 544 -3.89 -13.59 -38.23
C ASP A 544 -5.13 -13.17 -37.42
N LEU A 545 -4.98 -12.86 -36.12
CA LEU A 545 -6.07 -12.37 -35.27
C LEU A 545 -6.52 -10.95 -35.65
N GLU A 546 -5.60 -10.05 -35.97
CA GLU A 546 -5.91 -8.71 -36.48
C GLU A 546 -6.62 -8.77 -37.84
N GLN A 547 -6.16 -9.64 -38.74
CA GLN A 547 -6.80 -9.85 -40.03
C GLN A 547 -8.22 -10.43 -39.87
N ALA A 548 -8.40 -11.40 -38.97
CA ALA A 548 -9.72 -11.93 -38.63
C ALA A 548 -10.66 -10.84 -38.11
N LEU A 549 -10.17 -9.99 -37.19
CA LEU A 549 -10.96 -8.89 -36.62
C LEU A 549 -11.31 -7.82 -37.66
N ALA A 550 -10.39 -7.51 -38.58
CA ALA A 550 -10.62 -6.56 -39.67
C ALA A 550 -11.70 -7.05 -40.64
N LEU A 551 -11.66 -8.34 -41.01
CA LEU A 551 -12.70 -8.97 -41.83
C LEU A 551 -14.07 -8.93 -41.12
N GLN A 552 -14.09 -9.22 -39.82
CA GLN A 552 -15.33 -9.20 -39.03
C GLN A 552 -15.92 -7.79 -38.90
N LYS A 553 -15.09 -6.76 -38.66
CA LYS A 553 -15.54 -5.35 -38.57
C LYS A 553 -15.97 -4.76 -39.90
N GLY A 554 -15.42 -5.27 -41.01
CA GLY A 554 -15.77 -4.83 -42.37
C GLY A 554 -17.12 -5.34 -42.86
N ASP A 555 -17.74 -6.30 -42.17
CA ASP A 555 -19.01 -6.90 -42.54
C ASP A 555 -20.16 -6.38 -41.66
N PRO A 556 -21.15 -5.66 -42.23
CA PRO A 556 -22.32 -5.16 -41.50
C PRO A 556 -23.19 -6.26 -40.88
N GLU A 557 -23.13 -7.49 -41.39
CA GLU A 557 -23.88 -8.65 -40.88
C GLU A 557 -23.09 -9.50 -39.88
N ALA A 558 -21.86 -9.10 -39.53
CA ALA A 558 -21.04 -9.85 -38.60
C ALA A 558 -21.68 -9.99 -37.22
N ASP A 559 -21.61 -11.19 -36.65
CA ASP A 559 -22.04 -11.47 -35.30
C ASP A 559 -21.15 -10.71 -34.28
N PRO A 560 -21.73 -9.79 -33.48
CA PRO A 560 -20.99 -9.08 -32.45
C PRO A 560 -20.34 -10.00 -31.42
N LEU A 561 -20.95 -11.14 -31.10
CA LEU A 561 -20.38 -12.09 -30.13
C LEU A 561 -19.08 -12.73 -30.66
N GLN A 562 -19.03 -13.05 -31.96
CA GLN A 562 -17.79 -13.53 -32.59
C GLN A 562 -16.72 -12.44 -32.63
N THR A 563 -17.13 -11.17 -32.79
CA THR A 563 -16.22 -10.02 -32.70
C THR A 563 -15.61 -9.91 -31.29
N ALA A 564 -16.43 -10.09 -30.25
CA ALA A 564 -15.98 -10.09 -28.86
C ALA A 564 -15.02 -11.25 -28.56
N GLU A 565 -15.26 -12.43 -29.10
CA GLU A 565 -14.36 -13.58 -28.97
C GLU A 565 -12.98 -13.32 -29.61
N LEU A 566 -12.95 -12.73 -30.81
CA LEU A 566 -11.71 -12.35 -31.49
C LEU A 566 -10.94 -11.28 -30.72
N LEU A 567 -11.63 -10.25 -30.20
CA LEU A 567 -11.03 -9.24 -29.33
C LEU A 567 -10.38 -9.89 -28.10
N GLY A 568 -11.09 -10.82 -27.44
CA GLY A 568 -10.56 -11.53 -26.28
C GLY A 568 -9.32 -12.39 -26.57
N LYS A 569 -9.27 -13.02 -27.74
CA LYS A 569 -8.09 -13.78 -28.22
C LYS A 569 -6.92 -12.85 -28.54
N LEU A 570 -7.19 -11.72 -29.20
CA LEU A 570 -6.17 -10.71 -29.51
C LEU A 570 -5.60 -10.07 -28.24
N GLY A 571 -6.43 -9.86 -27.21
CA GLY A 571 -5.95 -9.42 -25.90
C GLY A 571 -4.92 -10.40 -25.30
N ARG A 572 -5.24 -11.71 -25.26
CA ARG A 572 -4.28 -12.74 -24.81
C ARG A 572 -3.01 -12.80 -25.65
N ALA A 573 -3.09 -12.51 -26.95
CA ALA A 573 -1.91 -12.40 -27.80
C ALA A 573 -1.01 -11.24 -27.34
N TYR A 574 -1.60 -10.07 -27.06
CA TYR A 574 -0.87 -8.93 -26.51
C TYR A 574 -0.29 -9.20 -25.12
N ALA A 575 -0.99 -9.95 -24.27
CA ALA A 575 -0.48 -10.40 -22.99
C ALA A 575 0.80 -11.24 -23.16
N GLY A 576 0.82 -12.18 -24.12
CA GLY A 576 2.02 -12.97 -24.43
C GLY A 576 3.25 -12.16 -24.87
N GLU A 577 3.05 -10.92 -25.34
CA GLU A 577 4.10 -9.97 -25.72
C GLU A 577 4.37 -8.90 -24.65
N ALA A 578 3.82 -9.06 -23.44
CA ALA A 578 3.89 -8.09 -22.35
C ALA A 578 3.28 -6.71 -22.68
N ARG A 579 2.32 -6.64 -23.61
CA ARG A 579 1.58 -5.43 -23.99
C ARG A 579 0.27 -5.33 -23.22
N TRP A 580 0.38 -5.20 -21.90
CA TRP A 580 -0.75 -5.26 -20.96
C TRP A 580 -1.85 -4.22 -21.24
N ALA A 581 -1.47 -2.98 -21.61
CA ALA A 581 -2.43 -1.92 -21.93
C ALA A 581 -3.27 -2.20 -23.19
N ASP A 582 -2.68 -2.88 -24.18
CA ASP A 582 -3.43 -3.30 -25.35
C ASP A 582 -4.37 -4.48 -25.02
N ASP A 583 -3.93 -5.41 -24.15
CA ASP A 583 -4.77 -6.47 -23.63
C ASP A 583 -5.97 -5.90 -22.85
N GLU A 584 -5.74 -5.03 -21.87
CA GLU A 584 -6.81 -4.37 -21.10
C GLU A 584 -7.85 -3.74 -22.04
N ARG A 585 -7.39 -3.00 -23.05
CA ARG A 585 -8.27 -2.36 -24.04
C ARG A 585 -9.09 -3.39 -24.81
N MET A 586 -8.47 -4.49 -25.26
CA MET A 586 -9.17 -5.55 -25.99
C MET A 586 -10.19 -6.26 -25.09
N GLN A 587 -9.84 -6.60 -23.85
CA GLN A 587 -10.75 -7.26 -22.90
C GLN A 587 -11.94 -6.37 -22.55
N ARG A 588 -11.75 -5.07 -22.31
CA ARG A 588 -12.86 -4.13 -22.04
C ARG A 588 -13.82 -4.02 -23.24
N GLN A 589 -13.30 -3.97 -24.47
CA GLN A 589 -14.14 -3.95 -25.67
C GLN A 589 -14.94 -5.25 -25.84
N ALA A 590 -14.30 -6.40 -25.62
CA ALA A 590 -14.97 -7.70 -25.68
C ALA A 590 -16.07 -7.80 -24.61
N LEU A 591 -15.76 -7.41 -23.37
CA LEU A 591 -16.69 -7.44 -22.24
C LEU A 591 -17.92 -6.56 -22.50
N ALA A 592 -17.73 -5.33 -22.99
CA ALA A 592 -18.84 -4.42 -23.29
C ALA A 592 -19.81 -5.00 -24.34
N ILE A 593 -19.29 -5.74 -25.33
CA ILE A 593 -20.13 -6.40 -26.33
C ILE A 593 -20.91 -7.57 -25.70
N TYR A 594 -20.24 -8.40 -24.90
CA TYR A 594 -20.89 -9.51 -24.21
C TYR A 594 -22.00 -9.02 -23.27
N GLU A 595 -21.73 -8.02 -22.44
CA GLU A 595 -22.72 -7.43 -21.52
C GLU A 595 -23.89 -6.78 -22.24
N ALA A 596 -23.67 -6.16 -23.41
CA ALA A 596 -24.74 -5.54 -24.19
C ALA A 596 -25.64 -6.54 -24.93
N ARG A 597 -25.13 -7.74 -25.21
CA ARG A 597 -25.81 -8.74 -26.05
C ARG A 597 -26.34 -9.94 -25.29
N LEU A 598 -25.76 -10.24 -24.14
CA LEU A 598 -26.18 -11.35 -23.28
C LEU A 598 -27.02 -10.79 -22.14
N ASN A 599 -28.29 -11.20 -22.10
CA ASN A 599 -29.23 -10.81 -21.04
C ASN A 599 -29.01 -11.59 -19.73
N ASP A 600 -28.23 -12.68 -19.77
CA ASP A 600 -27.92 -13.48 -18.59
C ASP A 600 -26.64 -12.95 -17.94
N THR A 601 -26.79 -12.50 -16.70
CA THR A 601 -25.67 -12.00 -15.91
C THR A 601 -24.70 -13.11 -15.50
N HIS A 602 -25.06 -14.40 -15.61
CA HIS A 602 -24.22 -15.55 -15.25
C HIS A 602 -23.59 -16.28 -16.45
N ASP A 603 -23.49 -15.64 -17.62
CA ASP A 603 -22.87 -16.28 -18.79
C ASP A 603 -21.37 -16.54 -18.53
N PRO A 604 -20.87 -17.78 -18.68
CA PRO A 604 -19.46 -18.13 -18.45
C PRO A 604 -18.47 -17.29 -19.27
N ARG A 605 -18.88 -16.81 -20.46
CA ARG A 605 -18.03 -15.97 -21.30
C ARG A 605 -17.76 -14.60 -20.67
N ILE A 606 -18.73 -14.06 -19.93
CA ILE A 606 -18.55 -12.81 -19.17
C ILE A 606 -17.56 -13.05 -18.03
N ALA A 607 -17.70 -14.17 -17.30
CA ALA A 607 -16.76 -14.53 -16.24
C ALA A 607 -15.33 -14.72 -16.77
N GLU A 608 -15.16 -15.43 -17.89
CA GLU A 608 -13.86 -15.62 -18.54
C GLU A 608 -13.24 -14.28 -19.00
N ARG A 609 -14.05 -13.37 -19.56
CA ARG A 609 -13.56 -12.04 -19.96
C ARG A 609 -13.18 -11.16 -18.77
N LEU A 610 -13.94 -11.22 -17.67
CA LEU A 610 -13.59 -10.52 -16.43
C LEU A 610 -12.31 -11.09 -15.83
N ALA A 611 -12.12 -12.41 -15.83
CA ALA A 611 -10.89 -13.04 -15.36
C ALA A 611 -9.67 -12.55 -16.15
N ALA A 612 -9.75 -12.57 -17.49
CA ALA A 612 -8.69 -12.07 -18.36
C ALA A 612 -8.42 -10.56 -18.17
N LEU A 613 -9.47 -9.75 -17.96
CA LEU A 613 -9.29 -8.33 -17.63
C LEU A 613 -8.61 -8.14 -16.27
N GLY A 614 -8.95 -8.96 -15.27
CA GLY A 614 -8.31 -8.95 -13.95
C GLY A 614 -6.81 -9.24 -14.03
N ASP A 615 -6.42 -10.22 -14.84
CA ASP A 615 -5.02 -10.57 -15.11
C ASP A 615 -4.25 -9.43 -15.81
N ALA A 616 -4.86 -8.81 -16.83
CA ALA A 616 -4.28 -7.64 -17.50
C ALA A 616 -4.07 -6.46 -16.53
N LEU A 617 -5.07 -6.17 -15.68
CA LEU A 617 -5.00 -5.11 -14.67
C LEU A 617 -3.94 -5.41 -13.60
N GLN A 618 -3.79 -6.67 -13.19
CA GLN A 618 -2.75 -7.11 -12.27
C GLN A 618 -1.36 -6.86 -12.86
N SER A 619 -1.15 -7.22 -14.13
CA SER A 619 0.11 -7.00 -14.86
C SER A 619 0.45 -5.50 -15.04
N GLU A 620 -0.55 -4.63 -15.08
CA GLU A 620 -0.39 -3.17 -15.04
C GLU A 620 -0.24 -2.56 -13.64
N GLN A 621 -0.17 -3.39 -12.58
CA GLN A 621 -0.12 -2.98 -11.18
C GLN A 621 -1.35 -2.19 -10.71
N LYS A 622 -2.49 -2.35 -11.39
CA LYS A 622 -3.80 -1.79 -11.00
C LYS A 622 -4.53 -2.74 -10.04
N THR A 623 -3.89 -3.06 -8.91
CA THR A 623 -4.30 -4.13 -7.99
C THR A 623 -5.75 -3.99 -7.50
N THR A 624 -6.18 -2.78 -7.12
CA THR A 624 -7.55 -2.56 -6.61
C THR A 624 -8.61 -2.86 -7.67
N GLU A 625 -8.43 -2.38 -8.91
CA GLU A 625 -9.36 -2.66 -10.01
C GLU A 625 -9.35 -4.15 -10.38
N SER A 626 -8.18 -4.79 -10.36
CA SER A 626 -8.07 -6.24 -10.59
C SER A 626 -8.92 -7.03 -9.59
N ILE A 627 -8.80 -6.72 -8.29
CA ILE A 627 -9.61 -7.35 -7.23
C ILE A 627 -11.10 -7.17 -7.49
N GLU A 628 -11.56 -5.96 -7.81
CA GLU A 628 -12.98 -5.67 -8.06
C GLU A 628 -13.53 -6.49 -9.23
N VAL A 629 -12.79 -6.52 -10.34
CA VAL A 629 -13.16 -7.25 -11.55
C VAL A 629 -13.14 -8.77 -11.31
N LEU A 630 -12.16 -9.28 -10.58
CA LEU A 630 -12.02 -10.70 -10.29
C LEU A 630 -13.05 -11.20 -9.27
N GLU A 631 -13.42 -10.41 -8.25
CA GLU A 631 -14.53 -10.75 -7.35
C GLU A 631 -15.87 -10.79 -8.11
N ARG A 632 -16.04 -9.89 -9.09
CA ARG A 632 -17.17 -9.96 -10.01
C ARG A 632 -17.13 -11.24 -10.85
N ALA A 633 -15.98 -11.61 -11.41
CA ALA A 633 -15.81 -12.85 -12.16
C ALA A 633 -16.15 -14.08 -11.29
N ARG A 634 -15.66 -14.11 -10.05
CA ARG A 634 -15.89 -15.20 -9.09
C ARG A 634 -17.36 -15.36 -8.77
N LYS A 635 -18.07 -14.25 -8.57
CA LYS A 635 -19.52 -14.27 -8.31
C LYS A 635 -20.29 -14.92 -9.46
N LEU A 636 -19.87 -14.69 -10.71
CA LEU A 636 -20.50 -15.28 -11.90
C LEU A 636 -20.12 -16.74 -12.13
N ALA A 637 -18.87 -17.10 -11.82
CA ALA A 637 -18.37 -18.47 -11.97
C ALA A 637 -18.88 -19.43 -10.88
N ARG A 638 -19.43 -18.89 -9.79
CA ARG A 638 -20.04 -19.69 -8.72
C ARG A 638 -21.36 -20.33 -9.16
N GLY A 639 -21.63 -21.48 -8.55
CA GLY A 639 -22.89 -22.17 -8.76
C GLY A 639 -24.12 -21.40 -8.26
N ALA A 640 -25.30 -21.84 -8.68
CA ALA A 640 -26.58 -21.34 -8.15
C ALA A 640 -26.72 -21.51 -6.62
N ASP A 641 -25.95 -22.43 -6.03
CA ASP A 641 -25.80 -22.67 -4.60
C ASP A 641 -24.77 -21.75 -3.92
N GLY A 642 -24.16 -20.83 -4.66
CA GLY A 642 -23.16 -19.86 -4.20
C GLY A 642 -21.77 -20.44 -3.94
N LYS A 643 -21.56 -21.73 -4.23
CA LYS A 643 -20.28 -22.41 -4.01
C LYS A 643 -19.37 -22.31 -5.24
N ASP A 644 -18.06 -22.21 -4.96
CA ASP A 644 -17.01 -22.28 -5.98
C ASP A 644 -17.02 -23.66 -6.66
N ARG A 645 -16.82 -23.67 -7.99
CA ARG A 645 -16.82 -24.87 -8.86
C ARG A 645 -15.54 -24.88 -9.70
N LEU A 646 -15.30 -25.94 -10.46
CA LEU A 646 -14.09 -26.03 -11.27
C LEU A 646 -13.92 -24.82 -12.21
N GLU A 647 -15.03 -24.25 -12.70
CA GLU A 647 -15.05 -23.04 -13.53
C GLU A 647 -14.58 -21.77 -12.81
N SER A 648 -14.60 -21.73 -11.47
CA SER A 648 -14.08 -20.61 -10.69
C SER A 648 -12.62 -20.80 -10.24
N ALA A 649 -12.01 -21.94 -10.53
CA ALA A 649 -10.66 -22.27 -10.09
C ALA A 649 -9.61 -21.24 -10.58
N ASP A 650 -9.66 -20.86 -11.85
CA ASP A 650 -8.70 -19.88 -12.40
C ASP A 650 -8.87 -18.50 -11.77
N VAL A 651 -10.12 -18.09 -11.53
CA VAL A 651 -10.42 -16.82 -10.84
C VAL A 651 -9.91 -16.82 -9.41
N LEU A 652 -9.98 -17.95 -8.69
CA LEU A 652 -9.42 -18.07 -7.34
C LEU A 652 -7.90 -17.88 -7.34
N GLY A 653 -7.20 -18.40 -8.35
CA GLY A 653 -5.75 -18.24 -8.50
C GLY A 653 -5.36 -16.78 -8.73
N LEU A 654 -6.01 -16.12 -9.69
CA LEU A 654 -5.79 -14.69 -9.97
C LEU A 654 -6.15 -13.80 -8.77
N LEU A 655 -7.23 -14.10 -8.04
CA LEU A 655 -7.58 -13.37 -6.82
C LEU A 655 -6.52 -13.55 -5.73
N ALA A 656 -5.99 -14.76 -5.55
CA ALA A 656 -4.95 -15.02 -4.57
C ALA A 656 -3.71 -14.14 -4.86
N GLN A 657 -3.24 -14.11 -6.11
CA GLN A 657 -2.10 -13.28 -6.51
C GLN A 657 -2.37 -11.78 -6.32
N SER A 658 -3.55 -11.29 -6.74
CA SER A 658 -3.95 -9.90 -6.51
C SER A 658 -4.07 -9.55 -5.02
N TYR A 659 -4.45 -10.49 -4.15
CA TYR A 659 -4.46 -10.29 -2.70
C TYR A 659 -3.06 -10.25 -2.10
N VAL A 660 -2.10 -11.03 -2.60
CA VAL A 660 -0.67 -10.88 -2.24
C VAL A 660 -0.19 -9.46 -2.54
N LEU A 661 -0.42 -8.98 -3.78
CA LEU A 661 -0.02 -7.62 -4.20
C LEU A 661 -0.69 -6.50 -3.39
N ALA A 662 -1.87 -6.76 -2.81
CA ALA A 662 -2.57 -5.84 -1.93
C ALA A 662 -2.14 -5.93 -0.45
N GLY A 663 -1.20 -6.83 -0.10
CA GLY A 663 -0.78 -7.10 1.28
C GLY A 663 -1.80 -7.89 2.12
N ARG A 664 -2.79 -8.53 1.48
CA ARG A 664 -3.81 -9.38 2.12
C ARG A 664 -3.38 -10.85 2.10
N THR A 665 -2.23 -11.12 2.72
CA THR A 665 -1.51 -12.39 2.58
C THR A 665 -2.29 -13.60 3.10
N ASP A 666 -2.98 -13.48 4.24
CA ASP A 666 -3.77 -14.59 4.79
C ASP A 666 -4.96 -14.97 3.90
N ASP A 667 -5.62 -13.97 3.31
CA ASP A 667 -6.72 -14.20 2.37
C ASP A 667 -6.20 -14.89 1.09
N ALA A 668 -5.04 -14.46 0.58
CA ALA A 668 -4.42 -15.07 -0.59
C ALA A 668 -4.10 -16.56 -0.37
N ILE A 669 -3.47 -16.89 0.76
CA ILE A 669 -3.14 -18.28 1.11
C ILE A 669 -4.41 -19.12 1.21
N ALA A 670 -5.47 -18.59 1.83
CA ALA A 670 -6.75 -19.28 1.93
C ALA A 670 -7.37 -19.56 0.55
N LEU A 671 -7.34 -18.59 -0.38
CA LEU A 671 -7.86 -18.76 -1.74
C LEU A 671 -7.05 -19.76 -2.56
N ALA A 672 -5.72 -19.71 -2.48
CA ALA A 672 -4.86 -20.64 -3.19
C ALA A 672 -5.05 -22.09 -2.70
N ALA A 673 -5.14 -22.28 -1.37
CA ALA A 673 -5.48 -23.58 -0.79
C ALA A 673 -6.89 -24.05 -1.19
N GLN A 674 -7.86 -23.13 -1.27
CA GLN A 674 -9.21 -23.43 -1.73
C GLN A 674 -9.22 -23.92 -3.19
N ARG A 675 -8.49 -23.25 -4.09
CA ARG A 675 -8.36 -23.66 -5.49
C ARG A 675 -7.77 -25.06 -5.60
N SER A 676 -6.65 -25.31 -4.92
CA SER A 676 -5.99 -26.61 -4.88
C SER A 676 -6.91 -27.74 -4.40
N ALA A 677 -7.65 -27.51 -3.31
CA ALA A 677 -8.61 -28.49 -2.79
C ALA A 677 -9.77 -28.74 -3.78
N LEU A 678 -10.26 -27.69 -4.44
CA LEU A 678 -11.34 -27.77 -5.41
C LEU A 678 -10.93 -28.57 -6.65
N VAL A 679 -9.76 -28.30 -7.22
CA VAL A 679 -9.26 -29.03 -8.38
C VAL A 679 -8.99 -30.49 -8.02
N ARG A 680 -8.36 -30.75 -6.87
CA ARG A 680 -8.11 -32.11 -6.39
C ARG A 680 -9.38 -32.94 -6.25
N THR A 681 -10.44 -32.35 -5.70
CA THR A 681 -11.70 -33.08 -5.44
C THR A 681 -12.50 -33.35 -6.70
N GLN A 682 -12.48 -32.46 -7.69
CA GLN A 682 -13.27 -32.62 -8.91
C GLN A 682 -12.54 -33.37 -10.03
N VAL A 683 -11.21 -33.27 -10.08
CA VAL A 683 -10.40 -33.77 -11.20
C VAL A 683 -9.48 -34.92 -10.78
N GLY A 684 -8.99 -34.90 -9.53
CA GLY A 684 -8.06 -35.89 -8.99
C GLY A 684 -6.66 -35.32 -8.75
N ALA A 685 -5.82 -36.08 -8.03
CA ALA A 685 -4.49 -35.63 -7.59
C ALA A 685 -3.36 -35.93 -8.61
N ASP A 686 -3.66 -36.63 -9.70
CA ASP A 686 -2.70 -36.96 -10.77
C ASP A 686 -2.96 -36.16 -12.07
N ASP A 687 -3.92 -35.23 -12.06
CA ASP A 687 -4.20 -34.35 -13.21
C ASP A 687 -3.29 -33.12 -13.19
N LEU A 688 -2.84 -32.70 -14.37
CA LEU A 688 -1.95 -31.55 -14.52
C LEU A 688 -2.50 -30.27 -13.86
N ARG A 689 -3.82 -30.05 -13.95
CA ARG A 689 -4.46 -28.87 -13.34
C ARG A 689 -4.31 -28.84 -11.82
N TYR A 690 -4.17 -29.99 -11.17
CA TYR A 690 -3.92 -30.04 -9.74
C TYR A 690 -2.48 -29.59 -9.43
N TYR A 691 -1.51 -30.01 -10.24
CA TYR A 691 -0.13 -29.54 -10.11
C TYR A 691 -0.02 -28.03 -10.40
N ASP A 692 -0.72 -27.51 -11.41
CA ASP A 692 -0.79 -26.07 -11.68
C ASP A 692 -1.38 -25.30 -10.48
N ALA A 693 -2.44 -25.84 -9.86
CA ALA A 693 -3.03 -25.25 -8.66
C ALA A 693 -2.09 -25.29 -7.44
N GLN A 694 -1.34 -26.37 -7.27
CA GLN A 694 -0.34 -26.51 -6.21
C GLN A 694 0.85 -25.57 -6.42
N SER A 695 1.33 -25.40 -7.66
CA SER A 695 2.43 -24.48 -7.97
C SER A 695 2.03 -23.03 -7.66
N ASP A 696 0.84 -22.61 -8.09
CA ASP A 696 0.33 -21.27 -7.72
C ASP A 696 0.16 -21.10 -6.21
N GLN A 697 -0.21 -22.16 -5.48
CA GLN A 697 -0.23 -22.13 -4.01
C GLN A 697 1.16 -22.00 -3.40
N ALA A 698 2.16 -22.70 -3.93
CA ALA A 698 3.54 -22.57 -3.49
C ALA A 698 4.10 -21.17 -3.77
N ILE A 699 3.80 -20.58 -4.93
CA ILE A 699 4.16 -19.19 -5.27
C ILE A 699 3.53 -18.21 -4.27
N VAL A 700 2.23 -18.33 -3.98
CA VAL A 700 1.57 -17.47 -2.98
C VAL A 700 2.19 -17.62 -1.59
N LEU A 701 2.60 -18.83 -1.19
CA LEU A 701 3.31 -19.06 0.07
C LEU A 701 4.73 -18.49 0.06
N MET A 702 5.42 -18.57 -1.08
CA MET A 702 6.75 -18.00 -1.30
C MET A 702 6.70 -16.46 -1.19
N ASP A 703 5.75 -15.80 -1.85
CA ASP A 703 5.55 -14.35 -1.75
C ASP A 703 5.10 -13.90 -0.35
N ALA A 704 4.50 -14.82 0.41
CA ALA A 704 4.16 -14.64 1.82
C ALA A 704 5.33 -14.92 2.79
N GLU A 705 6.53 -15.20 2.28
CA GLU A 705 7.73 -15.59 3.04
C GLU A 705 7.53 -16.87 3.89
N ARG A 706 6.57 -17.73 3.53
CA ARG A 706 6.28 -19.02 4.18
C ARG A 706 6.95 -20.18 3.46
N TYR A 707 8.26 -20.06 3.24
CA TYR A 707 9.07 -21.00 2.45
C TYR A 707 8.96 -22.45 2.94
N ALA A 708 8.97 -22.66 4.27
CA ALA A 708 8.83 -23.98 4.92
C ALA A 708 7.56 -24.75 4.56
N GLU A 709 6.49 -24.04 4.17
CA GLU A 709 5.25 -24.65 3.72
C GLU A 709 5.19 -24.79 2.19
N ALA A 710 5.87 -23.91 1.46
CA ALA A 710 5.98 -23.95 0.01
C ALA A 710 6.86 -25.11 -0.48
N GLU A 711 8.00 -25.37 0.17
CA GLU A 711 8.98 -26.38 -0.26
C GLU A 711 8.38 -27.78 -0.51
N PRO A 712 7.62 -28.41 0.43
CA PRO A 712 7.07 -29.73 0.19
C PRO A 712 6.02 -29.75 -0.93
N ILE A 713 5.33 -28.63 -1.16
CA ILE A 713 4.33 -28.51 -2.23
C ILE A 713 5.05 -28.44 -3.59
N GLU A 714 6.05 -27.57 -3.71
CA GLU A 714 6.76 -27.37 -4.99
C GLU A 714 7.56 -28.61 -5.40
N ARG A 715 8.14 -29.36 -4.45
CA ARG A 715 8.74 -30.67 -4.75
C ARG A 715 7.74 -31.68 -5.29
N ALA A 716 6.52 -31.71 -4.74
CA ALA A 716 5.48 -32.61 -5.22
C ALA A 716 4.97 -32.21 -6.62
N VAL A 717 4.93 -30.90 -6.93
CA VAL A 717 4.65 -30.37 -8.28
C VAL A 717 5.73 -30.84 -9.25
N LEU A 718 7.02 -30.68 -8.90
CA LEU A 718 8.13 -31.09 -9.74
C LEU A 718 8.07 -32.59 -10.08
N ASP A 719 7.84 -33.45 -9.06
CA ASP A 719 7.68 -34.89 -9.25
C ASP A 719 6.47 -35.22 -10.14
N GLY A 720 5.39 -34.44 -10.06
CA GLY A 720 4.21 -34.55 -10.91
C GLY A 720 4.50 -34.16 -12.36
N TYR A 721 5.12 -33.01 -12.56
CA TYR A 721 5.48 -32.47 -13.87
C TYR A 721 6.47 -33.37 -14.61
N LEU A 722 7.46 -33.94 -13.92
CA LEU A 722 8.42 -34.87 -14.52
C LEU A 722 7.81 -36.18 -15.03
N LYS A 723 6.56 -36.52 -14.65
CA LYS A 723 5.82 -37.66 -15.23
C LYS A 723 5.22 -37.33 -16.60
N VAL A 724 4.99 -36.06 -16.89
CA VAL A 724 4.28 -35.59 -18.09
C VAL A 724 5.23 -34.89 -19.06
N TYR A 725 6.15 -34.08 -18.53
CA TYR A 725 7.08 -33.27 -19.28
C TYR A 725 8.50 -33.79 -19.19
N SER A 726 9.32 -33.48 -20.19
CA SER A 726 10.77 -33.72 -20.13
C SER A 726 11.44 -32.78 -19.14
N ALA A 727 12.56 -33.20 -18.54
CA ALA A 727 13.33 -32.37 -17.62
C ALA A 727 13.78 -31.01 -18.21
N ASP A 728 13.99 -30.93 -19.52
CA ASP A 728 14.36 -29.69 -20.20
C ASP A 728 13.13 -28.86 -20.67
N SER A 729 11.90 -29.19 -20.24
CA SER A 729 10.72 -28.40 -20.61
C SER A 729 10.64 -27.11 -19.80
N ARG A 730 10.04 -26.07 -20.39
CA ARG A 730 9.83 -24.79 -19.71
C ARG A 730 9.09 -24.95 -18.38
N GLN A 731 8.04 -25.78 -18.36
CA GLN A 731 7.24 -26.02 -17.15
C GLN A 731 8.06 -26.62 -16.01
N VAL A 732 9.00 -27.52 -16.30
CA VAL A 732 9.87 -28.11 -15.28
C VAL A 732 10.89 -27.08 -14.79
N LEU A 733 11.50 -26.34 -15.70
CA LEU A 733 12.49 -25.31 -15.36
C LEU A 733 11.90 -24.17 -14.51
N ASP A 734 10.66 -23.76 -14.78
CA ASP A 734 9.95 -22.74 -13.99
C ASP A 734 9.76 -23.23 -12.53
N VAL A 735 9.36 -24.48 -12.33
CA VAL A 735 9.20 -25.11 -11.00
C VAL A 735 10.55 -25.31 -10.30
N GLU A 736 11.59 -25.71 -11.02
CA GLU A 736 12.96 -25.78 -10.46
C GLU A 736 13.45 -24.40 -10.02
N GLY A 737 13.11 -23.34 -10.76
CA GLY A 737 13.42 -21.95 -10.42
C GLY A 737 12.71 -21.49 -9.16
N ASN A 738 11.40 -21.74 -9.05
CA ASN A 738 10.63 -21.48 -7.83
C ASN A 738 11.20 -22.22 -6.62
N LEU A 739 11.55 -23.51 -6.79
CA LEU A 739 12.15 -24.31 -5.73
C LEU A 739 13.51 -23.76 -5.30
N ALA A 740 14.33 -23.25 -6.24
CA ALA A 740 15.58 -22.58 -5.91
C ALA A 740 15.36 -21.33 -5.04
N VAL A 741 14.36 -20.50 -5.36
CA VAL A 741 14.01 -19.31 -4.56
C VAL A 741 13.47 -19.69 -3.18
N ILE A 742 12.60 -20.71 -3.11
CA ILE A 742 12.07 -21.21 -1.83
C ILE A 742 13.20 -21.72 -0.93
N LEU A 743 14.14 -22.47 -1.48
CA LEU A 743 15.28 -23.00 -0.73
C LEU A 743 16.25 -21.89 -0.29
N ASP A 744 16.47 -20.87 -1.12
CA ASP A 744 17.25 -19.68 -0.75
C ASP A 744 16.59 -18.92 0.41
N GLY A 745 15.26 -18.73 0.38
CA GLY A 745 14.51 -18.15 1.48
C GLY A 745 14.56 -18.95 2.80
N GLU A 746 14.84 -20.24 2.75
CA GLU A 746 15.12 -21.07 3.94
C GLU A 746 16.59 -21.06 4.38
N ASN A 747 17.45 -20.29 3.70
CA ASN A 747 18.91 -20.30 3.82
C ASN A 747 19.51 -21.69 3.54
N LYS A 748 18.96 -22.43 2.57
CA LYS A 748 19.49 -23.72 2.08
C LYS A 748 20.28 -23.53 0.77
N ASP A 749 21.19 -22.56 0.75
CA ASP A 749 21.91 -22.07 -0.43
C ASP A 749 22.58 -23.19 -1.23
N ALA A 750 23.18 -24.18 -0.55
CA ALA A 750 23.84 -25.30 -1.20
C ALA A 750 22.87 -26.16 -2.05
N GLU A 751 21.62 -26.31 -1.60
CA GLU A 751 20.61 -27.03 -2.36
C GLU A 751 19.99 -26.15 -3.45
N SER A 752 19.77 -24.86 -3.16
CA SER A 752 19.33 -23.90 -4.17
C SER A 752 20.31 -23.82 -5.35
N LEU A 753 21.62 -23.85 -5.08
CA LEU A 753 22.68 -23.86 -6.10
C LEU A 753 22.59 -25.07 -7.03
N LYS A 754 22.19 -26.22 -6.51
CA LYS A 754 22.02 -27.44 -7.31
C LYS A 754 20.94 -27.25 -8.37
N TRP A 755 19.81 -26.65 -7.99
CA TRP A 755 18.68 -26.39 -8.90
C TRP A 755 19.03 -25.32 -9.92
N MET A 756 19.60 -24.20 -9.49
CA MET A 756 19.98 -23.13 -10.41
C MET A 756 21.04 -23.57 -11.44
N ARG A 757 21.98 -24.45 -11.05
CA ARG A 757 22.93 -25.07 -12.00
C ARG A 757 22.23 -25.97 -13.01
N ALA A 758 21.20 -26.72 -12.59
CA ALA A 758 20.43 -27.58 -13.46
C ALA A 758 19.73 -26.76 -14.57
N ILE A 759 19.15 -25.60 -14.20
CA ILE A 759 18.50 -24.66 -15.12
C ILE A 759 19.49 -24.12 -16.15
N VAL A 760 20.64 -23.60 -15.69
CA VAL A 760 21.69 -23.07 -16.59
C VAL A 760 22.20 -24.16 -17.54
N ASP A 761 22.37 -25.40 -17.05
CA ASP A 761 22.79 -26.53 -17.89
C ASP A 761 21.69 -26.96 -18.88
N ALA A 762 20.41 -26.86 -18.51
CA ALA A 762 19.29 -27.10 -19.42
C ALA A 762 19.26 -26.07 -20.54
N SER A 763 19.38 -24.77 -20.23
CA SER A 763 19.48 -23.71 -21.23
C SER A 763 20.67 -23.91 -22.18
N ARG A 764 21.82 -24.40 -21.67
CA ARG A 764 22.96 -24.80 -22.53
C ARG A 764 22.61 -25.96 -23.46
N ARG A 765 21.95 -27.02 -22.96
CA ARG A 765 21.52 -28.17 -23.79
C ARG A 765 20.52 -27.75 -24.87
N LEU A 766 19.62 -26.83 -24.56
CA LEU A 766 18.63 -26.27 -25.48
C LEU A 766 19.23 -25.27 -26.48
N GLY A 767 20.52 -24.93 -26.36
CA GLY A 767 21.19 -23.97 -27.23
C GLY A 767 20.80 -22.50 -26.97
N ARG A 768 20.13 -22.22 -25.86
CA ARG A 768 19.70 -20.87 -25.43
C ARG A 768 20.81 -20.12 -24.70
N THR A 769 22.00 -20.03 -25.29
CA THR A 769 23.18 -19.47 -24.58
C THR A 769 23.44 -17.99 -24.83
N GLY A 770 22.57 -17.33 -25.60
CA GLY A 770 22.76 -15.96 -26.03
C GLY A 770 21.52 -15.09 -25.93
N ASP A 771 20.44 -15.55 -25.31
CA ASP A 771 19.25 -14.72 -25.08
C ASP A 771 19.30 -14.04 -23.70
N SER A 772 18.36 -13.11 -23.47
CA SER A 772 18.26 -12.35 -22.22
C SER A 772 17.82 -13.21 -21.03
N GLU A 773 17.04 -14.27 -21.29
CA GLU A 773 16.63 -15.23 -20.26
C GLU A 773 17.86 -15.94 -19.68
N TYR A 774 18.74 -16.45 -20.52
CA TYR A 774 19.99 -17.08 -20.08
C TYR A 774 20.93 -16.13 -19.33
N ALA A 775 20.99 -14.85 -19.74
CA ALA A 775 21.74 -13.85 -18.99
C ALA A 775 21.19 -13.66 -17.57
N THR A 776 19.86 -13.72 -17.40
CA THR A 776 19.20 -13.60 -16.10
C THR A 776 19.44 -14.84 -15.23
N GLU A 777 19.35 -16.04 -15.81
CA GLU A 777 19.69 -17.31 -15.14
C GLU A 777 21.13 -17.30 -14.60
N LEU A 778 22.08 -16.78 -15.40
CA LEU A 778 23.48 -16.63 -14.98
C LEU A 778 23.67 -15.61 -13.85
N VAL A 779 22.88 -14.54 -13.81
CA VAL A 779 22.90 -13.59 -12.68
C VAL A 779 22.42 -14.27 -11.42
N ASN A 780 21.26 -14.92 -11.46
CA ASN A 780 20.69 -15.58 -10.29
C ASN A 780 21.63 -16.65 -9.75
N LEU A 781 22.25 -17.45 -10.63
CA LEU A 781 23.30 -18.40 -10.23
C LEU A 781 24.51 -17.70 -9.60
N GLY A 782 25.00 -16.64 -10.23
CA GLY A 782 26.18 -15.93 -9.75
C GLY A 782 25.97 -15.22 -8.41
N GLU A 783 24.79 -14.67 -8.16
CA GLU A 783 24.46 -14.05 -6.87
C GLU A 783 24.33 -15.09 -5.76
N LEU A 784 23.74 -16.25 -6.06
CA LEU A 784 23.68 -17.35 -5.10
C LEU A 784 25.07 -17.95 -4.79
N GLU A 785 25.92 -18.07 -5.81
CA GLU A 785 27.33 -18.48 -5.64
C GLU A 785 28.12 -17.46 -4.82
N GLU A 786 27.83 -16.16 -4.96
CA GLU A 786 28.40 -15.10 -4.12
C GLU A 786 27.99 -15.28 -2.65
N THR A 787 26.70 -15.46 -2.37
CA THR A 787 26.17 -15.61 -1.01
C THR A 787 26.76 -16.84 -0.32
N TRP A 788 26.84 -17.96 -1.04
CA TRP A 788 27.51 -19.19 -0.58
C TRP A 788 29.02 -18.99 -0.35
N GLY A 789 29.65 -18.07 -1.09
CA GLY A 789 31.06 -17.71 -0.99
C GLY A 789 31.96 -18.33 -2.07
N ASP A 790 31.41 -18.89 -3.15
CA ASP A 790 32.14 -19.33 -4.34
C ASP A 790 32.36 -18.17 -5.32
N TYR A 791 33.13 -17.16 -4.88
CA TYR A 791 33.39 -15.96 -5.67
C TYR A 791 34.03 -16.20 -7.05
N PRO A 792 34.91 -17.20 -7.26
CA PRO A 792 35.43 -17.51 -8.59
C PRO A 792 34.35 -17.92 -9.59
N SER A 793 33.45 -18.83 -9.21
CA SER A 793 32.33 -19.26 -10.07
C SER A 793 31.34 -18.10 -10.29
N ALA A 794 31.00 -17.37 -9.21
CA ALA A 794 30.15 -16.19 -9.29
C ALA A 794 30.71 -15.15 -10.29
N LEU A 795 32.02 -14.91 -10.26
CA LEU A 795 32.69 -13.99 -11.17
C LEU A 795 32.59 -14.45 -12.63
N GLU A 796 32.73 -15.75 -12.90
CA GLU A 796 32.60 -16.30 -14.24
C GLU A 796 31.18 -16.13 -14.79
N HIS A 797 30.17 -16.53 -14.02
CA HIS A 797 28.77 -16.46 -14.44
C HIS A 797 28.27 -15.01 -14.59
N LEU A 798 28.56 -14.13 -13.61
CA LEU A 798 28.16 -12.71 -13.70
C LEU A 798 28.87 -11.98 -14.85
N ARG A 799 30.12 -12.34 -15.16
CA ARG A 799 30.82 -11.80 -16.34
C ARG A 799 30.16 -12.28 -17.63
N GLY A 800 29.78 -13.56 -17.70
CA GLY A 800 29.04 -14.12 -18.83
C GLY A 800 27.72 -13.40 -19.06
N ALA A 801 26.93 -13.23 -17.99
CA ALA A 801 25.66 -12.49 -18.03
C ALA A 801 25.85 -11.05 -18.54
N TYR A 802 26.82 -10.32 -17.97
CA TYR A 802 27.13 -8.95 -18.37
C TYR A 802 27.53 -8.83 -19.85
N GLU A 803 28.32 -9.78 -20.36
CA GLU A 803 28.72 -9.81 -21.77
C GLU A 803 27.55 -10.11 -22.72
N ILE A 804 26.59 -10.94 -22.30
CA ILE A 804 25.37 -11.21 -23.07
C ILE A 804 24.48 -9.96 -23.08
N ALA A 805 24.17 -9.40 -21.90
CA ALA A 805 23.29 -8.24 -21.79
C ALA A 805 23.83 -7.04 -22.59
N ARG A 806 25.15 -6.78 -22.56
CA ARG A 806 25.75 -5.67 -23.35
C ARG A 806 25.64 -5.85 -24.87
N ARG A 807 25.40 -7.07 -25.39
CA ARG A 807 25.19 -7.30 -26.83
C ARG A 807 23.76 -7.02 -27.26
N HIS A 808 22.79 -7.18 -26.36
CA HIS A 808 21.37 -7.07 -26.66
C HIS A 808 20.77 -5.73 -26.21
N ASP A 809 21.29 -5.16 -25.13
CA ASP A 809 20.77 -3.94 -24.51
C ASP A 809 21.74 -2.77 -24.63
N ARG A 810 21.20 -1.55 -24.44
CA ARG A 810 22.01 -0.33 -24.35
C ARG A 810 22.80 -0.34 -23.03
N GLU A 811 23.99 0.27 -23.04
CA GLU A 811 24.84 0.37 -21.84
C GLU A 811 24.18 1.08 -20.64
N ASP A 812 23.16 1.89 -20.89
CA ASP A 812 22.39 2.61 -19.89
C ASP A 812 21.12 1.88 -19.43
N SER A 813 20.87 0.65 -19.89
CA SER A 813 19.72 -0.14 -19.44
C SER A 813 19.89 -0.56 -17.97
N VAL A 814 18.79 -0.61 -17.22
CA VAL A 814 18.79 -1.05 -15.80
C VAL A 814 19.45 -2.41 -15.66
N GLN A 815 19.16 -3.34 -16.59
CA GLN A 815 19.68 -4.70 -16.54
C GLN A 815 21.21 -4.76 -16.66
N VAL A 816 21.78 -4.02 -17.62
CA VAL A 816 23.24 -3.94 -17.77
C VAL A 816 23.88 -3.29 -16.53
N LEU A 817 23.20 -2.32 -15.91
CA LEU A 817 23.67 -1.62 -14.72
C LEU A 817 23.66 -2.52 -13.47
N THR A 818 22.59 -3.26 -13.23
CA THR A 818 22.49 -4.22 -12.13
C THR A 818 23.58 -5.29 -12.25
N MET A 819 23.78 -5.85 -13.45
CA MET A 819 24.85 -6.82 -13.69
C MET A 819 26.26 -6.26 -13.42
N ARG A 820 26.51 -4.98 -13.75
CA ARG A 820 27.79 -4.32 -13.43
C ARG A 820 28.00 -4.18 -11.93
N VAL A 821 26.95 -3.83 -11.18
CA VAL A 821 27.01 -3.70 -9.72
C VAL A 821 27.30 -5.06 -9.08
N SER A 822 26.58 -6.12 -9.46
CA SER A 822 26.82 -7.47 -8.93
C SER A 822 28.23 -7.98 -9.29
N LEU A 823 28.70 -7.75 -10.52
CA LEU A 823 30.07 -8.09 -10.92
C LEU A 823 31.14 -7.34 -10.08
N ALA A 824 30.93 -6.04 -9.85
CA ALA A 824 31.84 -5.23 -9.05
C ALA A 824 31.83 -5.61 -7.56
N ARG A 825 30.66 -6.00 -7.03
CA ARG A 825 30.50 -6.52 -5.67
C ARG A 825 31.35 -7.77 -5.46
N VAL A 826 31.23 -8.77 -6.33
CA VAL A 826 32.05 -10.00 -6.27
C VAL A 826 33.55 -9.69 -6.38
N LEU A 827 33.96 -8.82 -7.32
CA LEU A 827 35.36 -8.39 -7.43
C LEU A 827 35.86 -7.72 -6.15
N THR A 828 35.03 -6.90 -5.49
CA THR A 828 35.37 -6.25 -4.21
C THR A 828 35.52 -7.29 -3.10
N ARG A 829 34.61 -8.26 -2.99
CA ARG A 829 34.71 -9.37 -2.03
C ARG A 829 35.97 -10.22 -2.21
N MET A 830 36.44 -10.38 -3.44
CA MET A 830 37.72 -11.04 -3.75
C MET A 830 38.96 -10.17 -3.46
N GLY A 831 38.80 -8.95 -2.92
CA GLY A 831 39.91 -8.01 -2.70
C GLY A 831 40.43 -7.34 -3.97
N ARG A 832 39.72 -7.45 -5.10
CA ARG A 832 40.09 -6.89 -6.41
C ARG A 832 39.41 -5.53 -6.64
N ALA A 833 39.41 -4.67 -5.62
CA ALA A 833 38.76 -3.37 -5.64
C ALA A 833 39.24 -2.44 -6.78
N ARG A 834 40.48 -2.61 -7.26
CA ARG A 834 41.01 -1.86 -8.43
C ARG A 834 40.31 -2.22 -9.74
N GLU A 835 39.85 -3.46 -9.87
CA GLU A 835 39.10 -3.95 -11.05
C GLU A 835 37.61 -3.64 -10.93
N ALA A 836 37.07 -3.61 -9.70
CA ALA A 836 35.68 -3.25 -9.43
C ALA A 836 35.40 -1.75 -9.65
N LEU A 837 36.35 -0.88 -9.30
CA LEU A 837 36.18 0.58 -9.37
C LEU A 837 35.69 1.11 -10.75
N PRO A 838 36.29 0.76 -11.91
CA PRO A 838 35.82 1.25 -13.21
C PRO A 838 34.39 0.80 -13.56
N LEU A 839 33.91 -0.32 -13.00
CA LEU A 839 32.55 -0.79 -13.21
C LEU A 839 31.51 0.08 -12.47
N LEU A 840 31.89 0.70 -11.36
CA LEU A 840 31.02 1.48 -10.47
C LEU A 840 31.14 3.01 -10.64
N GLN A 841 32.21 3.48 -11.30
CA GLN A 841 32.51 4.90 -11.48
C GLN A 841 31.51 5.65 -12.38
N PRO A 842 31.09 5.11 -13.55
CA PRO A 842 30.10 5.79 -14.37
C PRO A 842 28.80 5.99 -13.60
N GLU A 843 28.30 7.23 -13.59
CA GLU A 843 26.99 7.52 -13.02
C GLU A 843 25.90 6.82 -13.82
N LEU A 844 24.85 6.40 -13.11
CA LEU A 844 23.62 5.89 -13.74
C LEU A 844 23.05 6.99 -14.64
N ALA A 845 22.73 6.65 -15.89
CA ALA A 845 22.26 7.62 -16.87
C ALA A 845 21.06 8.42 -16.35
N GLY A 846 21.06 9.74 -16.62
CA GLY A 846 20.08 10.69 -16.05
C GLY A 846 18.64 10.52 -16.55
N ASN A 847 18.41 9.62 -17.49
CA ASN A 847 17.08 9.23 -18.00
C ASN A 847 16.34 8.26 -17.07
N LEU A 848 17.03 7.58 -16.15
CA LEU A 848 16.43 6.71 -15.14
C LEU A 848 15.83 7.56 -14.00
N ASN A 849 14.50 7.62 -13.93
CA ASN A 849 13.75 8.36 -12.91
C ASN A 849 12.77 7.44 -12.16
N GLY A 850 12.45 7.78 -10.90
CA GLY A 850 11.55 7.00 -10.05
C GLY A 850 12.27 6.13 -9.01
N GLN A 851 11.50 5.36 -8.24
CA GLN A 851 11.98 4.61 -7.10
C GLN A 851 13.04 3.55 -7.46
N ILE A 852 12.85 2.81 -8.57
CA ILE A 852 13.81 1.81 -9.06
C ILE A 852 15.17 2.46 -9.37
N ALA A 853 15.17 3.65 -9.97
CA ALA A 853 16.40 4.36 -10.27
C ALA A 853 17.14 4.83 -9.00
N ASP A 854 16.41 5.24 -7.97
CA ASP A 854 17.00 5.60 -6.67
C ASP A 854 17.54 4.37 -5.93
N LEU A 855 16.85 3.22 -6.02
CA LEU A 855 17.34 1.95 -5.46
C LEU A 855 18.67 1.53 -6.10
N GLU A 856 18.75 1.49 -7.42
CA GLU A 856 19.97 1.11 -8.14
C GLU A 856 21.12 2.12 -7.91
N ARG A 857 20.82 3.42 -7.77
CA ARG A 857 21.81 4.43 -7.33
C ARG A 857 22.34 4.13 -5.94
N GLY A 858 21.46 3.78 -5.01
CA GLY A 858 21.85 3.35 -3.66
C GLY A 858 22.76 2.13 -3.68
N ARG A 859 22.38 1.06 -4.40
CA ARG A 859 23.17 -0.18 -4.52
C ARG A 859 24.55 0.07 -5.13
N ARG A 860 24.64 0.85 -6.21
CA ARG A 860 25.92 1.26 -6.81
C ARG A 860 26.81 1.98 -5.81
N LEU A 861 26.27 2.96 -5.09
CA LEU A 861 27.02 3.76 -4.11
C LEU A 861 27.47 2.92 -2.92
N LEU A 862 26.66 1.97 -2.47
CA LEU A 862 27.03 1.02 -1.41
C LEU A 862 28.29 0.23 -1.78
N GLU A 863 28.33 -0.32 -3.00
CA GLU A 863 29.49 -1.08 -3.48
C GLU A 863 30.69 -0.18 -3.79
N LEU A 864 30.45 1.04 -4.26
CA LEU A 864 31.51 2.03 -4.48
C LEU A 864 32.16 2.44 -3.16
N ALA A 865 31.38 2.57 -2.08
CA ALA A 865 31.89 2.84 -0.74
C ALA A 865 32.75 1.68 -0.23
N ALA A 866 32.33 0.44 -0.47
CA ALA A 866 33.12 -0.76 -0.15
C ALA A 866 34.45 -0.78 -0.92
N CYS A 867 34.44 -0.46 -2.22
CA CYS A 867 35.66 -0.30 -3.02
C CYS A 867 36.60 0.76 -2.42
N TYR A 868 36.07 1.93 -2.04
CA TYR A 868 36.89 2.99 -1.44
C TYR A 868 37.48 2.59 -0.09
N ARG A 869 36.74 1.83 0.73
CA ARG A 869 37.28 1.25 1.97
C ARG A 869 38.49 0.36 1.67
N ASP A 870 38.35 -0.60 0.75
CA ASP A 870 39.38 -1.60 0.46
C ASP A 870 40.60 -1.00 -0.26
N LEU A 871 40.41 0.14 -0.94
CA LEU A 871 41.50 0.94 -1.53
C LEU A 871 42.17 1.90 -0.53
N GLY A 872 41.79 1.89 0.74
CA GLY A 872 42.37 2.74 1.78
C GLY A 872 41.96 4.21 1.69
N ARG A 873 40.73 4.51 1.23
CA ARG A 873 40.15 5.86 1.12
C ARG A 873 38.95 6.04 2.08
N PRO A 874 39.17 6.04 3.40
CA PRO A 874 38.08 5.92 4.37
C PRO A 874 37.15 7.14 4.41
N GLN A 875 37.64 8.36 4.19
CA GLN A 875 36.80 9.56 4.15
C GLN A 875 35.82 9.50 2.97
N LEU A 876 36.31 9.07 1.82
CA LEU A 876 35.49 8.92 0.61
C LEU A 876 34.50 7.78 0.78
N ALA A 877 34.90 6.67 1.40
CA ALA A 877 34.01 5.57 1.74
C ALA A 877 32.86 6.02 2.65
N ALA A 878 33.14 6.77 3.73
CA ALA A 878 32.13 7.30 4.64
C ALA A 878 31.13 8.21 3.93
N GLN A 879 31.61 9.18 3.15
CA GLN A 879 30.76 10.08 2.36
C GLN A 879 29.88 9.32 1.36
N THR A 880 30.43 8.27 0.76
CA THR A 880 29.70 7.45 -0.22
C THR A 880 28.62 6.59 0.46
N TYR A 881 28.88 6.06 1.67
CA TYR A 881 27.84 5.41 2.48
C TYR A 881 26.69 6.37 2.86
N ASP A 882 27.00 7.63 3.19
CA ASP A 882 25.98 8.66 3.48
C ASP A 882 25.13 8.98 2.24
N ALA A 883 25.77 9.04 1.06
CA ALA A 883 25.09 9.23 -0.21
C ALA A 883 24.19 8.03 -0.57
N ALA A 884 24.67 6.80 -0.35
CA ALA A 884 23.89 5.58 -0.55
C ALA A 884 22.63 5.59 0.34
N GLU A 885 22.79 5.89 1.64
CA GLU A 885 21.66 5.99 2.59
C GLU A 885 20.63 7.03 2.16
N THR A 886 21.09 8.16 1.60
CA THR A 886 20.21 9.22 1.10
C THR A 886 19.33 8.75 -0.06
N HIS A 887 19.87 7.94 -0.97
CA HIS A 887 19.10 7.35 -2.06
C HIS A 887 18.12 6.30 -1.56
N PHE A 888 18.56 5.37 -0.70
CA PHE A 888 17.69 4.35 -0.11
C PHE A 888 16.56 4.95 0.74
N ARG A 889 16.75 6.12 1.35
CA ARG A 889 15.69 6.79 2.13
C ARG A 889 14.52 7.27 1.25
N LYS A 890 14.75 7.48 -0.04
CA LYS A 890 13.70 7.85 -1.00
C LYS A 890 12.83 6.65 -1.41
N THR A 891 13.29 5.44 -1.12
CA THR A 891 12.63 4.16 -1.46
C THR A 891 12.13 3.48 -0.19
N MET A 892 10.98 3.93 0.33
CA MET A 892 10.23 3.24 1.41
C MET A 892 9.30 2.22 0.74
N PRO A 893 9.23 0.93 1.09
CA PRO A 893 9.68 0.21 2.31
C PRO A 893 11.07 -0.48 2.28
N GLU A 894 11.74 -0.57 1.12
CA GLU A 894 13.05 -1.24 0.99
C GLU A 894 14.20 -0.62 1.81
N PHE A 895 14.02 0.60 2.31
CA PHE A 895 14.98 1.27 3.20
C PHE A 895 15.38 0.42 4.42
N ALA A 896 14.51 -0.46 4.92
CA ALA A 896 14.82 -1.30 6.08
C ALA A 896 16.02 -2.22 5.83
N MET A 897 16.01 -2.98 4.72
CA MET A 897 17.10 -3.88 4.33
C MET A 897 18.34 -3.10 3.90
N ALA A 898 18.14 -2.02 3.14
CA ALA A 898 19.25 -1.17 2.71
C ALA A 898 20.00 -0.51 3.88
N LYS A 899 19.28 -0.20 4.98
CA LYS A 899 19.87 0.34 6.20
C LYS A 899 20.77 -0.68 6.91
N ILE A 900 20.39 -1.96 6.91
CA ILE A 900 21.22 -3.06 7.44
C ILE A 900 22.52 -3.14 6.64
N ALA A 901 22.42 -3.14 5.30
CA ALA A 901 23.60 -3.19 4.43
C ALA A 901 24.55 -2.00 4.60
N VAL A 902 24.02 -0.76 4.70
CA VAL A 902 24.82 0.44 4.98
C VAL A 902 25.47 0.37 6.37
N LEU A 903 24.74 -0.08 7.40
CA LEU A 903 25.25 -0.22 8.76
C LEU A 903 26.37 -1.25 8.82
N SER A 904 26.20 -2.41 8.17
CA SER A 904 27.23 -3.45 8.06
C SER A 904 28.48 -2.93 7.33
N GLY A 905 28.29 -2.18 6.24
CA GLY A 905 29.37 -1.49 5.53
C GLY A 905 30.16 -0.51 6.41
N ARG A 906 29.46 0.33 7.19
CA ARG A 906 30.06 1.28 8.14
C ARG A 906 30.78 0.59 9.29
N ALA A 907 30.25 -0.53 9.79
CA ALA A 907 30.91 -1.32 10.82
C ALA A 907 32.25 -1.88 10.33
N ARG A 908 32.28 -2.40 9.10
CA ARG A 908 33.52 -2.89 8.46
C ARG A 908 34.52 -1.77 8.19
N LEU A 909 34.05 -0.59 7.80
CA LEU A 909 34.91 0.60 7.70
C LEU A 909 35.52 0.96 9.06
N ALA A 910 34.74 0.91 10.15
CA ALA A 910 35.24 1.16 11.50
C ALA A 910 36.26 0.09 11.95
N LEU A 911 36.06 -1.19 11.62
CA LEU A 911 37.06 -2.25 11.84
C LEU A 911 38.38 -1.94 11.10
N HIS A 912 38.28 -1.56 9.82
CA HIS A 912 39.45 -1.23 8.99
C HIS A 912 40.22 0.00 9.52
N GLU A 913 39.53 0.96 10.12
CA GLU A 913 40.15 2.13 10.78
C GLU A 913 40.55 1.89 12.24
N HIS A 914 40.50 0.64 12.71
CA HIS A 914 40.80 0.26 14.10
C HIS A 914 39.92 0.97 15.16
N ARG A 915 38.73 1.46 14.77
CA ARG A 915 37.72 2.06 15.66
C ARG A 915 36.83 0.98 16.28
N TYR A 916 37.45 0.01 16.96
CA TYR A 916 36.80 -1.23 17.41
C TYR A 916 35.58 -1.03 18.31
N GLY A 917 35.56 -0.01 19.17
CA GLY A 917 34.40 0.28 20.02
C GLY A 917 33.16 0.70 19.23
N GLN A 918 33.35 1.48 18.15
CA GLN A 918 32.25 1.90 17.28
C GLN A 918 31.80 0.75 16.38
N ALA A 919 32.74 -0.05 15.86
CA ALA A 919 32.43 -1.25 15.11
C ALA A 919 31.59 -2.24 15.93
N LEU A 920 31.98 -2.49 17.19
CA LEU A 920 31.28 -3.41 18.09
C LEU A 920 29.81 -3.03 18.28
N VAL A 921 29.53 -1.75 18.56
CA VAL A 921 28.15 -1.26 18.75
C VAL A 921 27.31 -1.47 17.49
N MET A 922 27.87 -1.19 16.31
CA MET A 922 27.15 -1.37 15.05
C MET A 922 26.89 -2.85 14.73
N LEU A 923 27.86 -3.73 14.99
CA LEU A 923 27.74 -5.17 14.74
C LEU A 923 26.75 -5.83 15.70
N GLN A 924 26.79 -5.48 16.99
CA GLN A 924 25.80 -5.95 17.96
C GLN A 924 24.39 -5.52 17.60
N GLN A 925 24.23 -4.29 17.11
CA GLN A 925 22.94 -3.83 16.61
C GLN A 925 22.45 -4.66 15.41
N LEU A 926 23.35 -5.09 14.51
CA LEU A 926 22.99 -5.93 13.36
C LEU A 926 22.59 -7.34 13.82
N VAL A 927 23.42 -7.98 14.65
CA VAL A 927 23.17 -9.33 15.19
C VAL A 927 21.86 -9.38 15.99
N ASP A 928 21.59 -8.37 16.82
CA ASP A 928 20.33 -8.26 17.58
C ASP A 928 19.10 -8.06 16.68
N THR A 929 19.28 -7.50 15.48
CA THR A 929 18.19 -7.28 14.51
C THR A 929 17.83 -8.59 13.78
N ASP A 930 18.83 -9.41 13.42
CA ASP A 930 18.64 -10.71 12.75
C ASP A 930 18.13 -11.82 13.69
N HIS A 931 18.58 -11.86 14.94
CA HIS A 931 18.20 -12.91 15.91
C HIS A 931 16.72 -12.86 16.36
N ALA A 932 15.93 -11.93 15.83
CA ALA A 932 14.54 -11.69 16.21
C ALA A 932 13.53 -12.58 15.45
N GLY A 933 13.80 -13.86 15.21
CA GLY A 933 12.76 -14.78 14.72
C GLY A 933 13.18 -16.04 13.96
N GLU A 934 14.42 -16.17 13.52
CA GLU A 934 14.80 -17.23 12.58
C GLU A 934 15.30 -18.52 13.25
N LYS A 935 15.04 -19.67 12.61
CA LYS A 935 15.56 -21.00 12.99
C LYS A 935 16.93 -21.30 12.37
N SER A 936 17.35 -20.51 11.38
CA SER A 936 18.59 -20.62 10.60
C SER A 936 19.35 -19.30 10.70
N VAL A 937 20.69 -19.31 10.71
CA VAL A 937 21.52 -18.11 10.78
C VAL A 937 22.04 -17.81 9.37
N SER A 938 21.73 -16.63 8.82
CA SER A 938 22.14 -16.29 7.45
C SER A 938 23.68 -16.17 7.30
N PRO A 939 24.23 -16.40 6.10
CA PRO A 939 25.65 -16.13 5.80
C PRO A 939 26.11 -14.71 6.16
N GLY A 940 25.23 -13.72 6.01
CA GLY A 940 25.48 -12.32 6.37
C GLY A 940 25.62 -12.12 7.87
N THR A 941 24.74 -12.75 8.65
CA THR A 941 24.79 -12.72 10.12
C THR A 941 26.08 -13.35 10.64
N LEU A 942 26.44 -14.54 10.14
CA LEU A 942 27.69 -15.22 10.49
C LEU A 942 28.92 -14.37 10.16
N TYR A 943 28.87 -13.63 9.05
CA TYR A 943 29.93 -12.71 8.67
C TYR A 943 30.08 -11.54 9.65
N ASP A 944 28.96 -10.96 10.07
CA ASP A 944 28.95 -9.81 11.00
C ASP A 944 29.30 -10.25 12.44
N GLU A 945 28.93 -11.46 12.87
CA GLU A 945 29.36 -12.07 14.15
C GLU A 945 30.88 -12.34 14.20
N VAL A 946 31.47 -12.81 13.09
CA VAL A 946 32.94 -12.91 12.98
C VAL A 946 33.58 -11.51 13.06
N GLY A 947 32.94 -10.50 12.46
CA GLY A 947 33.33 -9.10 12.64
C GLY A 947 33.26 -8.63 14.09
N GLU A 948 32.24 -9.04 14.85
CA GLU A 948 32.10 -8.72 16.27
C GLU A 948 33.26 -9.32 17.07
N ALA A 949 33.61 -10.58 16.80
CA ALA A 949 34.77 -11.21 17.42
C ALA A 949 36.08 -10.46 17.12
N GLN A 950 36.26 -9.96 15.89
CA GLN A 950 37.41 -9.12 15.53
C GLN A 950 37.44 -7.80 16.32
N ALA A 951 36.28 -7.14 16.48
CA ALA A 951 36.17 -5.92 17.29
C ALA A 951 36.51 -6.19 18.76
N LEU A 952 36.00 -7.28 19.34
CA LEU A 952 36.30 -7.70 20.72
C LEU A 952 37.78 -7.98 20.93
N LEU A 953 38.45 -8.64 19.98
CA LEU A 953 39.90 -8.86 20.03
C LEU A 953 40.68 -7.54 19.97
N GLY A 954 40.28 -6.61 19.10
CA GLY A 954 40.86 -5.27 19.04
C GLY A 954 40.72 -4.47 20.34
N LEU A 955 39.64 -4.71 21.09
CA LEU A 955 39.40 -4.17 22.43
C LEU A 955 40.06 -4.97 23.56
N LYS A 956 40.87 -5.98 23.25
CA LYS A 956 41.54 -6.89 24.19
C LYS A 956 40.58 -7.73 25.04
N ARG A 957 39.34 -7.95 24.59
CA ARG A 957 38.31 -8.79 25.24
C ARG A 957 38.35 -10.22 24.68
N ARG A 958 39.50 -10.89 24.86
CA ARG A 958 39.79 -12.18 24.20
C ARG A 958 38.86 -13.31 24.59
N GLU A 959 38.50 -13.43 25.87
CA GLU A 959 37.63 -14.51 26.35
C GLU A 959 36.24 -14.45 25.70
N GLU A 960 35.69 -13.26 25.57
CA GLU A 960 34.38 -13.03 24.95
C GLU A 960 34.41 -13.34 23.46
N ALA A 961 35.47 -12.93 22.76
CA ALA A 961 35.66 -13.26 21.35
C ALA A 961 35.77 -14.77 21.12
N VAL A 962 36.56 -15.49 21.93
CA VAL A 962 36.71 -16.95 21.81
C VAL A 962 35.39 -17.67 22.09
N LYS A 963 34.63 -17.21 23.09
CA LYS A 963 33.31 -17.79 23.42
C LYS A 963 32.31 -17.61 22.27
N LEU A 964 32.26 -16.42 21.67
CA LEU A 964 31.41 -16.14 20.50
C LEU A 964 31.78 -17.05 19.32
N LEU A 965 33.06 -17.08 18.95
CA LEU A 965 33.55 -17.89 17.83
C LEU A 965 33.35 -19.39 18.03
N ALA A 966 33.45 -19.89 19.26
CA ALA A 966 33.16 -21.29 19.56
C ALA A 966 31.68 -21.65 19.37
N GLY A 967 30.77 -20.70 19.61
CA GLY A 967 29.32 -20.88 19.41
C GLY A 967 28.92 -20.98 17.95
N ILE A 968 29.56 -20.18 17.08
CA ILE A 968 29.16 -20.06 15.66
C ILE A 968 29.97 -20.95 14.71
N ARG A 969 31.04 -21.59 15.20
CA ARG A 969 31.99 -22.36 14.36
C ARG A 969 31.32 -23.44 13.52
N GLY A 970 30.42 -24.21 14.12
CA GLY A 970 29.74 -25.32 13.43
C GLY A 970 28.87 -24.83 12.27
N ASP A 971 28.27 -23.65 12.42
CA ASP A 971 27.39 -23.07 11.41
C ASP A 971 28.22 -22.36 10.33
N VAL A 972 29.29 -21.65 10.69
CA VAL A 972 30.28 -21.13 9.72
C VAL A 972 30.91 -22.23 8.86
N GLU A 973 31.23 -23.40 9.43
CA GLU A 973 31.83 -24.50 8.68
C GLU A 973 30.83 -25.20 7.74
N ARG A 974 29.53 -25.11 8.03
CA ARG A 974 28.43 -25.74 7.28
C ARG A 974 27.84 -24.84 6.20
N GLU A 975 27.58 -23.59 6.54
CA GLU A 975 26.82 -22.64 5.71
C GLU A 975 27.71 -21.73 4.86
N LEU A 976 29.03 -21.68 5.10
CA LEU A 976 29.96 -20.85 4.32
C LEU A 976 31.01 -21.68 3.60
N ALA A 977 31.25 -21.34 2.32
CA ALA A 977 32.30 -21.96 1.53
C ALA A 977 33.69 -21.87 2.20
N PRO A 978 34.60 -22.84 1.98
CA PRO A 978 35.95 -22.84 2.55
C PRO A 978 36.75 -21.55 2.30
N ILE A 979 36.51 -20.89 1.16
CA ILE A 979 37.21 -19.65 0.77
C ILE A 979 36.51 -18.38 1.26
N HIS A 980 35.38 -18.49 1.96
CA HIS A 980 34.62 -17.34 2.42
C HIS A 980 35.41 -16.53 3.47
N PRO A 981 35.41 -15.18 3.45
CA PRO A 981 36.34 -14.38 4.24
C PRO A 981 36.09 -14.48 5.75
N ALA A 982 34.83 -14.70 6.17
CA ALA A 982 34.50 -14.94 7.58
C ALA A 982 35.05 -16.28 8.08
N ARG A 983 34.99 -17.33 7.25
CA ARG A 983 35.56 -18.64 7.59
C ARG A 983 37.09 -18.58 7.69
N LEU A 984 37.73 -17.92 6.73
CA LEU A 984 39.18 -17.67 6.77
C LEU A 984 39.59 -16.78 7.96
N ALA A 985 38.74 -15.85 8.38
CA ALA A 985 38.97 -15.03 9.57
C ALA A 985 38.81 -15.85 10.86
N LEU A 986 37.78 -16.68 10.96
CA LEU A 986 37.57 -17.62 12.06
C LEU A 986 38.78 -18.54 12.22
N GLU A 987 39.25 -19.17 11.14
CA GLU A 987 40.43 -20.05 11.14
C GLU A 987 41.70 -19.32 11.59
N ARG A 988 41.92 -18.08 11.13
CA ARG A 988 43.06 -17.25 11.58
C ARG A 988 43.00 -16.94 13.07
N ILE A 989 41.82 -16.59 13.59
CA ILE A 989 41.63 -16.22 15.00
C ILE A 989 41.77 -17.44 15.93
N LEU A 990 41.21 -18.58 15.55
CA LEU A 990 41.31 -19.82 16.32
C LEU A 990 42.71 -20.45 16.20
N GLY A 991 43.34 -20.38 15.02
CA GLY A 991 44.69 -20.87 14.76
C GLY A 991 45.78 -20.11 15.52
N THR A 992 45.63 -18.78 15.70
CA THR A 992 46.53 -17.99 16.56
C THR A 992 46.38 -18.31 18.05
N SER A 993 45.25 -18.87 18.47
CA SER A 993 45.03 -19.31 19.85
C SER A 993 45.63 -20.68 20.16
N ALA A 994 45.80 -21.56 19.16
CA ALA A 994 46.53 -22.82 19.33
C ALA A 994 48.04 -22.61 19.53
N GLY A 995 48.61 -21.51 19.01
CA GLY A 995 50.03 -21.18 19.17
C GLY A 995 50.43 -20.62 20.54
N THR A 996 49.47 -20.15 21.36
CA THR A 996 49.74 -19.59 22.69
C THR A 996 49.52 -20.56 23.85
N LEU A 997 49.10 -21.81 23.59
CA LEU A 997 49.02 -22.90 24.58
C LEU A 997 50.28 -23.79 24.60
N ARG A 998 51.32 -23.43 23.85
CA ARG A 998 52.65 -24.06 23.87
C ARG A 998 53.75 -23.04 24.18
N HIS A 999 53.72 -22.42 25.34
CA HIS A 999 54.92 -22.08 26.10
C HIS A 999 54.50 -21.86 27.55
N GLY A 1000 55.12 -22.64 28.44
CA GLY A 1000 54.84 -22.67 29.87
C GLY A 1000 55.49 -21.56 30.68
#